data_AF-A0A1N6GE25-F1
#
_entry.id   AF-A0A1N6GE25-F1
#
_cell.length_a   1.000
_cell.length_b   1.000
_cell.length_c   1.000
_cell.angle_alpha   90.00
_cell.angle_beta   90.00
_cell.angle_gamma   90.00
#
_symmetry.space_group_name_H-M   'P 1'
#
loop_
_entity.id
_entity.type
_entity.pdbx_description
1 polymer ?
#
loop_
_entity_poly.entity_id
_entity_poly.type
_entity_poly.pdbx_seq_one_letter_code
_entity_poly.pdbx_strand_id
1 'polypeptide(L)'
;MLDNGLNTQSARFHVAHLNQFNHMKKAVLSFLLTVFALFSYAQVDLSYYLPKGFTYDSNIPTPKEVLGYEVGEWHVSHDQLVMYMKAVAEASDRVTIEETGRTYEKRPQVLLTITSPANHGKIDQIKAERAKLRDPAASVDINSMPIVMFMGYSVHGNEPSGANSSLLAIYHFAAANEVGPELDNIILLLDPAINPDGLNRFASWVNSHKSYNLNGDPNGREYNEAWPRGRTNHYWFDLNRDWLPVQHPESRNRVRVFQDWLPNIHLDFHEMGSNSTFFFQPGVPARMHPLTPQKNFELTKKIGEYHAKALDQIGSLYYNQENYDDFYYGKGSTYPDVQGSIGILFEQASSRGHLQKTDYGMLSFPFTIRNQFTANLSSYQAAKEMREELNQWMKDFYSEIKTESDADVNKAYIFGSKEDLARSYHLADLILQHDIEVYSLKEDVTLNGQEFKKENSYIVPANQPQYRLIKAMFETRTSFQDSLFYDISAWTYPMAFNLDYQALNSRILNLANVEKVDKSNLVLAPGKVIGAPGAYQYAMEWTGYYAPKAANKLMNAGFLVRVAHAEFSTPDGKTFGRGTILIGKGDSGLDENAMYHKLNEIAASSNVDIFAINTGYTSGINMGSTFTEPLDKPEIALLVEGGVNSYEAGEIWHLLDQRMGMAITLLPMDAIGGNTLDKYNVVLMPDGRYNGLGKSGAAVLKEWVSKGGTLVAKGGAVRFLAQNEVGSFSFKELPETEQGLQKSYADYDNATGAKVTGGAIFNAKLDITHPIGYGYTDADIHTFRNDNQFMEPSENPYANPLVYTDNPLASGYIHPSNLEGLKNGGVIRISSLGGGRIVGFADNMNFRAFWFGTNKLYLNAIFFGQTIQRGTGR
;
A
#
# COMPACT_ATOMS: atom_id res chain seq x y z
N MET A 1 -83.64 -54.45 -40.20
CA MET A 1 -82.27 -54.79 -39.74
C MET A 1 -81.36 -53.71 -40.28
N LEU A 2 -81.04 -52.72 -39.44
CA LEU A 2 -79.71 -52.51 -38.81
C LEU A 2 -78.69 -51.95 -39.82
N ASP A 3 -77.86 -50.95 -39.55
CA ASP A 3 -77.71 -49.97 -38.48
C ASP A 3 -76.57 -49.02 -38.94
N ASN A 4 -76.56 -47.78 -38.44
CA ASN A 4 -75.43 -46.83 -38.36
C ASN A 4 -74.63 -46.43 -39.62
N GLY A 5 -74.95 -45.24 -40.15
CA GLY A 5 -74.06 -44.48 -41.02
C GLY A 5 -74.22 -42.97 -40.80
N LEU A 6 -73.62 -42.42 -39.73
CA LEU A 6 -73.51 -40.97 -39.48
C LEU A 6 -72.54 -40.71 -38.30
N ASN A 7 -71.20 -40.75 -38.49
CA ASN A 7 -70.27 -40.03 -37.58
C ASN A 7 -68.78 -39.94 -38.00
N THR A 8 -68.42 -39.58 -39.24
CA THR A 8 -66.99 -39.49 -39.63
C THR A 8 -66.51 -38.15 -40.17
N GLN A 9 -67.36 -37.11 -40.25
CA GLN A 9 -66.90 -35.75 -40.59
C GLN A 9 -66.71 -34.81 -39.39
N SER A 10 -67.43 -35.01 -38.27
CA SER A 10 -67.30 -34.17 -37.07
C SER A 10 -65.95 -34.39 -36.33
N ALA A 11 -65.46 -35.63 -36.26
CA ALA A 11 -64.24 -35.97 -35.53
C ALA A 11 -62.95 -35.45 -36.19
N ARG A 12 -62.92 -35.31 -37.53
CA ARG A 12 -61.72 -34.80 -38.25
C ARG A 12 -61.55 -33.29 -38.13
N PHE A 13 -62.63 -32.52 -37.98
CA PHE A 13 -62.56 -31.08 -37.74
C PHE A 13 -62.11 -30.75 -36.31
N HIS A 14 -62.53 -31.55 -35.31
CA HIS A 14 -62.13 -31.34 -33.92
C HIS A 14 -60.64 -31.61 -33.66
N VAL A 15 -60.06 -32.66 -34.26
CA VAL A 15 -58.63 -33.00 -34.08
C VAL A 15 -57.71 -31.99 -34.79
N ALA A 16 -58.12 -31.45 -35.95
CA ALA A 16 -57.36 -30.41 -36.64
C ALA A 16 -57.32 -29.08 -35.86
N HIS A 17 -58.45 -28.69 -35.24
CA HIS A 17 -58.51 -27.48 -34.40
C HIS A 17 -57.72 -27.62 -33.09
N LEU A 18 -57.73 -28.79 -32.44
CA LEU A 18 -56.93 -29.05 -31.24
C LEU A 18 -55.42 -29.03 -31.52
N ASN A 19 -54.97 -29.55 -32.67
CA ASN A 19 -53.56 -29.51 -33.07
C ASN A 19 -53.10 -28.10 -33.45
N GLN A 20 -53.94 -27.29 -34.12
CA GLN A 20 -53.66 -25.87 -34.34
C GLN A 20 -53.55 -25.10 -33.02
N PHE A 21 -54.46 -25.34 -32.06
CA PHE A 21 -54.41 -24.67 -30.75
C PHE A 21 -53.15 -25.02 -29.95
N ASN A 22 -52.70 -26.28 -30.00
CA ASN A 22 -51.47 -26.72 -29.33
C ASN A 22 -50.20 -26.19 -30.02
N HIS A 23 -50.19 -26.09 -31.36
CA HIS A 23 -49.10 -25.44 -32.08
C HIS A 23 -49.04 -23.94 -31.78
N MET A 24 -50.19 -23.26 -31.69
CA MET A 24 -50.26 -21.85 -31.33
C MET A 24 -49.78 -21.61 -29.89
N LYS A 25 -50.15 -22.47 -28.93
CA LYS A 25 -49.61 -22.41 -27.55
C LYS A 25 -48.11 -22.64 -27.48
N LYS A 26 -47.57 -23.60 -28.23
CA LYS A 26 -46.13 -23.85 -28.30
C LYS A 26 -45.36 -22.72 -28.99
N ALA A 27 -45.96 -22.10 -30.01
CA ALA A 27 -45.40 -20.94 -30.68
C ALA A 27 -45.43 -19.70 -29.79
N VAL A 28 -46.52 -19.46 -29.05
CA VAL A 28 -46.62 -18.38 -28.06
C VAL A 28 -45.66 -18.61 -26.89
N LEU A 29 -45.53 -19.84 -26.38
CA LEU A 29 -44.57 -20.16 -25.32
C LEU A 29 -43.12 -20.02 -25.82
N SER A 30 -42.82 -20.47 -27.04
CA SER A 30 -41.49 -20.27 -27.64
C SER A 30 -41.22 -18.79 -27.92
N PHE A 31 -42.21 -18.03 -28.39
CA PHE A 31 -42.10 -16.59 -28.60
C PHE A 31 -41.91 -15.86 -27.27
N LEU A 32 -42.67 -16.20 -26.23
CA LEU A 32 -42.47 -15.67 -24.88
C LEU A 32 -41.08 -16.04 -24.33
N LEU A 33 -40.62 -17.27 -24.48
CA LEU A 33 -39.26 -17.68 -24.08
C LEU A 33 -38.17 -16.97 -24.88
N THR A 34 -38.40 -16.71 -26.17
CA THR A 34 -37.46 -15.97 -27.04
C THR A 34 -37.46 -14.48 -26.71
N VAL A 35 -38.62 -13.90 -26.39
CA VAL A 35 -38.76 -12.52 -25.92
C VAL A 35 -38.13 -12.34 -24.54
N PHE A 36 -38.32 -13.30 -23.61
CA PHE A 36 -37.61 -13.33 -22.32
C PHE A 36 -36.10 -13.49 -22.49
N ALA A 37 -35.64 -14.28 -23.47
CA ALA A 37 -34.21 -14.38 -23.80
C ALA A 37 -33.64 -13.09 -24.42
N LEU A 38 -34.45 -12.32 -25.18
CA LEU A 38 -34.05 -11.03 -25.76
C LEU A 38 -34.00 -9.88 -24.72
N PHE A 39 -34.69 -10.00 -23.59
CA PHE A 39 -34.67 -9.01 -22.51
C PHE A 39 -33.61 -9.25 -21.43
N SER A 40 -32.85 -10.35 -21.49
CA SER A 40 -31.94 -10.76 -20.41
C SER A 40 -30.68 -9.88 -20.27
N TYR A 41 -30.48 -8.89 -21.17
CA TYR A 41 -29.32 -7.97 -21.15
C TYR A 41 -29.70 -6.51 -21.45
N ALA A 42 -30.96 -6.13 -21.27
CA ALA A 42 -31.37 -4.73 -21.40
C ALA A 42 -30.80 -3.87 -20.25
N GLN A 43 -30.56 -2.59 -20.52
CA GLN A 43 -30.17 -1.63 -19.48
C GLN A 43 -31.25 -1.61 -18.38
N VAL A 44 -30.82 -1.79 -17.14
CA VAL A 44 -31.71 -1.74 -15.97
C VAL A 44 -31.90 -0.30 -15.51
N ASP A 45 -33.04 -0.02 -14.90
CA ASP A 45 -33.32 1.25 -14.21
C ASP A 45 -33.15 1.12 -12.69
N LEU A 46 -33.33 2.22 -11.96
CA LEU A 46 -33.20 2.26 -10.50
C LEU A 46 -34.05 1.22 -9.76
N SER A 47 -35.20 0.82 -10.28
CA SER A 47 -36.10 -0.15 -9.61
C SER A 47 -35.49 -1.55 -9.50
N TYR A 48 -34.48 -1.87 -10.30
CA TYR A 48 -33.71 -3.11 -10.19
C TYR A 48 -32.87 -3.16 -8.91
N TYR A 49 -32.41 -2.00 -8.44
CA TYR A 49 -31.51 -1.88 -7.30
C TYR A 49 -32.24 -1.55 -6.00
N LEU A 50 -33.21 -0.63 -6.06
CA LEU A 50 -33.81 -0.05 -4.87
C LEU A 50 -34.72 -1.06 -4.12
N PRO A 51 -34.67 -1.09 -2.78
CA PRO A 51 -35.49 -2.00 -2.00
C PRO A 51 -36.98 -1.67 -2.16
N LYS A 52 -37.80 -2.73 -2.15
CA LYS A 52 -39.27 -2.60 -2.19
C LYS A 52 -39.80 -2.01 -0.88
N GLY A 53 -40.91 -1.28 -0.97
CA GLY A 53 -41.60 -0.72 0.20
C GLY A 53 -41.05 0.62 0.69
N PHE A 54 -40.09 1.22 -0.04
CA PHE A 54 -39.58 2.56 0.22
C PHE A 54 -40.20 3.58 -0.73
N THR A 55 -40.40 4.79 -0.23
CA THR A 55 -40.80 5.97 -1.01
C THR A 55 -39.66 6.98 -1.00
N TYR A 56 -39.47 7.68 -2.11
CA TYR A 56 -38.33 8.58 -2.31
C TYR A 56 -38.81 10.01 -2.54
N ASP A 57 -38.15 10.97 -1.91
CA ASP A 57 -38.37 12.40 -2.15
C ASP A 57 -37.92 12.76 -3.58
N SER A 58 -38.87 13.19 -4.41
CA SER A 58 -38.64 13.56 -5.80
C SER A 58 -37.84 14.85 -5.98
N ASN A 59 -37.60 15.62 -4.92
CA ASN A 59 -36.73 16.80 -4.97
C ASN A 59 -35.24 16.42 -4.94
N ILE A 60 -34.90 15.21 -4.49
CA ILE A 60 -33.52 14.73 -4.49
C ILE A 60 -33.22 14.14 -5.87
N PRO A 61 -32.21 14.67 -6.59
CA PRO A 61 -31.94 14.23 -7.95
C PRO A 61 -31.44 12.79 -7.95
N THR A 62 -31.92 12.00 -8.90
CA THR A 62 -31.45 10.64 -9.16
C THR A 62 -30.08 10.66 -9.86
N PRO A 63 -29.31 9.54 -9.82
CA PRO A 63 -28.06 9.44 -10.58
C PRO A 63 -28.25 9.72 -12.08
N LYS A 64 -29.35 9.23 -12.66
CA LYS A 64 -29.65 9.43 -14.09
C LYS A 64 -29.88 10.89 -14.46
N GLU A 65 -30.57 11.65 -13.61
CA GLU A 65 -30.86 13.06 -13.88
C GLU A 65 -29.59 13.92 -13.90
N VAL A 66 -28.57 13.54 -13.12
CA VAL A 66 -27.28 14.24 -13.08
C VAL A 66 -26.29 13.71 -14.13
N LEU A 67 -26.18 12.39 -14.26
CA LEU A 67 -25.17 11.74 -15.12
C LEU A 67 -25.62 11.60 -16.58
N GLY A 68 -26.92 11.61 -16.84
CA GLY A 68 -27.52 11.43 -18.17
C GLY A 68 -27.64 9.98 -18.64
N TYR A 69 -27.31 9.00 -17.80
CA TYR A 69 -27.39 7.57 -18.11
C TYR A 69 -27.73 6.75 -16.85
N GLU A 70 -28.18 5.51 -17.02
CA GLU A 70 -28.58 4.65 -15.92
C GLU A 70 -27.36 4.07 -15.17
N VAL A 71 -27.50 3.80 -13.86
CA VAL A 71 -26.43 3.16 -13.09
C VAL A 71 -26.08 1.80 -13.71
N GLY A 72 -24.78 1.54 -13.90
CA GLY A 72 -24.29 0.33 -14.56
C GLY A 72 -24.29 0.38 -16.09
N GLU A 73 -24.82 1.44 -16.72
CA GLU A 73 -24.71 1.64 -18.16
C GLU A 73 -23.28 2.01 -18.58
N TRP A 74 -22.63 2.85 -17.79
CA TRP A 74 -21.25 3.28 -17.93
C TRP A 74 -20.54 3.22 -16.58
N HIS A 75 -19.24 2.99 -16.59
CA HIS A 75 -18.44 3.14 -15.38
C HIS A 75 -18.33 4.62 -15.04
N VAL A 76 -18.80 5.01 -13.85
CA VAL A 76 -18.69 6.40 -13.40
C VAL A 76 -17.20 6.79 -13.25
N SER A 77 -16.84 7.94 -13.81
CA SER A 77 -15.54 8.57 -13.53
C SER A 77 -15.55 9.27 -12.18
N HIS A 78 -14.37 9.58 -11.64
CA HIS A 78 -14.30 10.23 -10.33
C HIS A 78 -14.95 11.63 -10.34
N ASP A 79 -14.77 12.40 -11.40
CA ASP A 79 -15.41 13.72 -11.54
C ASP A 79 -16.94 13.63 -11.61
N GLN A 80 -17.48 12.61 -12.25
CA GLN A 80 -18.93 12.33 -12.25
C GLN A 80 -19.45 11.93 -10.87
N LEU A 81 -18.70 11.14 -10.09
CA LEU A 81 -19.06 10.84 -8.70
C LEU A 81 -19.15 12.13 -7.87
N VAL A 82 -18.11 12.96 -7.90
CA VAL A 82 -18.08 14.22 -7.16
C VAL A 82 -19.18 15.17 -7.62
N MET A 83 -19.48 15.21 -8.92
CA MET A 83 -20.59 15.99 -9.47
C MET A 83 -21.93 15.55 -8.87
N TYR A 84 -22.20 14.25 -8.86
CA TYR A 84 -23.44 13.71 -8.30
C TYR A 84 -23.56 13.96 -6.79
N MET A 85 -22.48 13.75 -6.04
CA MET A 85 -22.46 14.00 -4.60
C MET A 85 -22.78 15.44 -4.25
N LYS A 86 -22.23 16.40 -5.00
CA LYS A 86 -22.52 17.83 -4.81
C LYS A 86 -23.99 18.13 -5.08
N ALA A 87 -24.56 17.57 -6.15
CA ALA A 87 -25.98 17.77 -6.48
C ALA A 87 -26.91 17.23 -5.38
N VAL A 88 -26.61 16.06 -4.81
CA VAL A 88 -27.39 15.50 -3.70
C VAL A 88 -27.20 16.29 -2.40
N ALA A 89 -25.97 16.70 -2.08
CA ALA A 89 -25.69 17.52 -0.90
C ALA A 89 -26.33 18.91 -0.95
N GLU A 90 -26.52 19.48 -2.15
CA GLU A 90 -27.26 20.72 -2.34
C GLU A 90 -28.78 20.54 -2.18
N ALA A 91 -29.31 19.37 -2.57
CA ALA A 91 -30.75 19.09 -2.57
C ALA A 91 -31.28 18.51 -1.24
N SER A 92 -30.46 17.80 -0.46
CA SER A 92 -30.89 17.07 0.74
C SER A 92 -30.36 17.70 2.02
N ASP A 93 -31.25 18.02 2.97
CA ASP A 93 -30.89 18.50 4.31
C ASP A 93 -30.24 17.44 5.21
N ARG A 94 -30.22 16.18 4.75
CA ARG A 94 -29.57 15.04 5.42
C ARG A 94 -28.10 14.89 5.04
N VAL A 95 -27.63 15.58 4.01
CA VAL A 95 -26.32 15.32 3.41
C VAL A 95 -25.44 16.57 3.48
N THR A 96 -24.25 16.44 4.06
CA THR A 96 -23.19 17.44 3.93
C THR A 96 -22.00 16.82 3.21
N ILE A 97 -21.23 17.66 2.50
CA ILE A 97 -20.03 17.26 1.75
C ILE A 97 -18.83 18.04 2.25
N GLU A 98 -17.71 17.34 2.47
CA GLU A 98 -16.40 17.94 2.77
C GLU A 98 -15.33 17.43 1.80
N GLU A 99 -14.37 18.29 1.44
CA GLU A 99 -13.12 17.87 0.80
C GLU A 99 -12.11 17.53 1.90
N THR A 100 -11.78 16.25 2.05
CA THR A 100 -10.91 15.75 3.12
C THR A 100 -9.43 15.87 2.80
N GLY A 101 -9.10 16.08 1.53
CA GLY A 101 -7.77 16.35 1.01
C GLY A 101 -7.69 16.10 -0.50
N ARG A 102 -6.46 15.93 -1.03
CA ARG A 102 -6.22 15.72 -2.47
C ARG A 102 -5.17 14.66 -2.74
N THR A 103 -5.34 13.95 -3.86
CA THR A 103 -4.39 12.97 -4.39
C THR A 103 -3.14 13.62 -4.99
N TYR A 104 -2.17 12.80 -5.40
CA TYR A 104 -1.01 13.28 -6.17
C TYR A 104 -1.41 13.97 -7.48
N GLU A 105 -2.41 13.46 -8.18
CA GLU A 105 -2.96 14.07 -9.42
C GLU A 105 -3.95 15.22 -9.14
N LYS A 106 -4.01 15.70 -7.89
CA LYS A 106 -4.83 16.83 -7.44
C LYS A 106 -6.34 16.61 -7.53
N ARG A 107 -6.80 15.37 -7.63
CA ARG A 107 -8.23 15.03 -7.50
C ARG A 107 -8.67 15.22 -6.05
N PRO A 108 -9.85 15.82 -5.80
CA PRO A 108 -10.37 15.98 -4.45
C PRO A 108 -10.78 14.62 -3.89
N GLN A 109 -10.37 14.30 -2.67
CA GLN A 109 -11.01 13.26 -1.87
C GLN A 109 -12.13 13.90 -1.09
N VAL A 110 -13.33 13.32 -1.17
CA VAL A 110 -14.54 13.88 -0.60
C VAL A 110 -15.20 12.88 0.34
N LEU A 111 -15.83 13.40 1.40
CA LEU A 111 -16.64 12.61 2.33
C LEU A 111 -18.04 13.20 2.38
N LEU A 112 -19.06 12.35 2.28
CA LEU A 112 -20.41 12.72 2.68
C LEU A 112 -20.67 12.30 4.11
N THR A 113 -21.23 13.21 4.89
CA THR A 113 -21.86 12.86 6.17
C THR A 113 -23.38 12.82 5.94
N ILE A 114 -23.98 11.64 6.10
CA ILE A 114 -25.42 11.43 5.94
C ILE A 114 -26.02 11.08 7.30
N THR A 115 -26.87 11.96 7.82
CA THR A 115 -27.55 11.81 9.11
C THR A 115 -28.78 12.74 9.15
N SER A 116 -29.52 12.80 10.26
CA SER A 116 -30.66 13.71 10.35
C SER A 116 -30.24 15.18 10.37
N PRO A 117 -31.09 16.12 9.91
CA PRO A 117 -30.80 17.55 9.97
C PRO A 117 -30.50 18.04 11.40
N ALA A 118 -31.11 17.41 12.41
CA ALA A 118 -30.86 17.72 13.81
C ALA A 118 -29.46 17.32 14.28
N ASN A 119 -28.88 16.26 13.72
CA ASN A 119 -27.52 15.81 14.02
C ASN A 119 -26.46 16.70 13.35
N HIS A 120 -26.72 17.23 12.15
CA HIS A 120 -25.80 18.17 11.48
C HIS A 120 -25.48 19.39 12.34
N GLY A 121 -26.47 19.92 13.07
CA GLY A 121 -26.26 21.02 14.02
C GLY A 121 -25.49 20.65 15.29
N LYS A 122 -25.12 19.38 15.48
CA LYS A 122 -24.51 18.82 16.71
C LYS A 122 -23.29 17.96 16.44
N ILE A 123 -22.73 17.95 15.23
CA ILE A 123 -21.61 17.04 14.87
C ILE A 123 -20.43 17.17 15.84
N ASP A 124 -20.01 18.39 16.18
CA ASP A 124 -18.88 18.61 17.10
C ASP A 124 -19.18 18.04 18.50
N GLN A 125 -20.43 18.19 18.97
CA GLN A 125 -20.87 17.60 20.23
C GLN A 125 -20.85 16.07 20.14
N ILE A 126 -21.36 15.49 19.05
CA ILE A 126 -21.38 14.03 18.86
C ILE A 126 -19.95 13.48 18.85
N LYS A 127 -19.03 14.10 18.10
CA LYS A 127 -17.60 13.70 18.08
C LYS A 127 -16.99 13.80 19.48
N ALA A 128 -17.23 14.88 20.21
CA ALA A 128 -16.73 15.05 21.57
C ALA A 128 -17.29 14.00 22.56
N GLU A 129 -18.57 13.65 22.47
CA GLU A 129 -19.16 12.58 23.28
C GLU A 129 -18.60 11.20 22.90
N ARG A 130 -18.41 10.93 21.60
CA ARG A 130 -17.81 9.67 21.13
C ARG A 130 -16.35 9.53 21.52
N ALA A 131 -15.56 10.60 21.51
CA ALA A 131 -14.18 10.57 21.96
C ALA A 131 -14.03 10.05 23.41
N LYS A 132 -15.05 10.24 24.25
CA LYS A 132 -15.08 9.70 25.62
C LYS A 132 -15.15 8.16 25.68
N LEU A 133 -15.53 7.47 24.59
CA LEU A 133 -15.48 6.00 24.52
C LEU A 133 -14.04 5.49 24.70
N ARG A 134 -13.03 6.29 24.31
CA ARG A 134 -11.60 5.99 24.45
C ARG A 134 -11.05 6.21 25.85
N ASP A 135 -11.79 6.90 26.71
CA ASP A 135 -11.41 7.13 28.11
C ASP A 135 -12.14 6.11 29.01
N PRO A 136 -11.45 5.14 29.61
CA PRO A 136 -12.04 4.18 30.53
C PRO A 136 -12.77 4.83 31.72
N ALA A 137 -12.31 6.00 32.19
CA ALA A 137 -12.88 6.70 33.33
C ALA A 137 -14.12 7.54 32.99
N ALA A 138 -14.33 7.88 31.72
CA ALA A 138 -15.45 8.69 31.30
C ALA A 138 -16.78 7.93 31.36
N SER A 139 -17.83 8.60 31.85
CA SER A 139 -19.22 8.13 31.76
C SER A 139 -19.82 8.57 30.43
N VAL A 140 -20.43 7.62 29.72
CA VAL A 140 -21.02 7.81 28.39
C VAL A 140 -22.42 7.22 28.39
N ASP A 141 -23.41 7.94 27.84
CA ASP A 141 -24.75 7.41 27.65
C ASP A 141 -24.85 6.64 26.32
N ILE A 142 -24.58 5.34 26.39
CA ILE A 142 -24.64 4.43 25.23
C ILE A 142 -26.05 4.39 24.61
N ASN A 143 -27.10 4.57 25.42
CA ASN A 143 -28.49 4.44 24.95
C ASN A 143 -28.89 5.59 24.03
N SER A 144 -28.33 6.79 24.17
CA SER A 144 -28.62 7.92 23.27
C SER A 144 -27.54 8.17 22.22
N MET A 145 -26.39 7.50 22.33
CA MET A 145 -25.28 7.70 21.41
C MET A 145 -25.58 7.14 20.01
N PRO A 146 -25.39 7.93 18.93
CA PRO A 146 -25.52 7.43 17.57
C PRO A 146 -24.37 6.48 17.23
N ILE A 147 -24.66 5.48 16.40
CA ILE A 147 -23.62 4.64 15.77
C ILE A 147 -23.03 5.36 14.57
N VAL A 148 -21.72 5.20 14.36
CA VAL A 148 -21.03 5.73 13.18
C VAL A 148 -20.60 4.57 12.29
N MET A 149 -21.01 4.60 11.01
CA MET A 149 -20.62 3.62 9.99
C MET A 149 -19.83 4.32 8.89
N PHE A 150 -18.58 3.91 8.68
CA PHE A 150 -17.75 4.38 7.58
C PHE A 150 -17.91 3.45 6.37
N MET A 151 -18.22 4.02 5.22
CA MET A 151 -18.52 3.33 3.97
C MET A 151 -17.44 3.70 2.94
N GLY A 152 -16.41 2.88 2.85
CA GLY A 152 -15.24 3.11 2.00
C GLY A 152 -15.29 2.29 0.72
N TYR A 153 -15.24 2.95 -0.44
CA TYR A 153 -15.38 2.28 -1.72
C TYR A 153 -14.12 2.32 -2.57
N SER A 154 -13.81 1.20 -3.23
CA SER A 154 -12.85 1.12 -4.35
C SER A 154 -11.49 1.76 -4.03
N VAL A 155 -10.87 1.34 -2.93
CA VAL A 155 -9.44 1.63 -2.65
C VAL A 155 -8.53 1.08 -3.74
N HIS A 156 -8.97 0.02 -4.42
CA HIS A 156 -8.45 -0.37 -5.72
C HIS A 156 -9.32 0.22 -6.82
N GLY A 157 -8.72 1.08 -7.65
CA GLY A 157 -9.48 1.83 -8.66
C GLY A 157 -10.08 0.98 -9.78
N ASN A 158 -9.56 -0.23 -10.01
CA ASN A 158 -10.10 -1.17 -10.99
C ASN A 158 -11.06 -2.22 -10.40
N GLU A 159 -11.62 -1.92 -9.22
CA GLU A 159 -12.71 -2.66 -8.56
C GLU A 159 -13.98 -1.78 -8.53
N PRO A 160 -14.55 -1.45 -9.70
CA PRO A 160 -15.43 -0.29 -9.91
C PRO A 160 -16.85 -0.43 -9.35
N SER A 161 -17.37 -1.64 -9.13
CA SER A 161 -18.76 -1.84 -8.67
C SER A 161 -18.98 -1.28 -7.27
N GLY A 162 -17.95 -1.22 -6.43
CA GLY A 162 -17.96 -0.49 -5.16
C GLY A 162 -18.34 0.96 -5.39
N ALA A 163 -17.48 1.72 -6.07
CA ALA A 163 -17.70 3.14 -6.37
C ALA A 163 -19.03 3.40 -7.09
N ASN A 164 -19.46 2.54 -8.01
CA ASN A 164 -20.73 2.70 -8.73
C ASN A 164 -21.95 2.40 -7.83
N SER A 165 -21.83 1.48 -6.85
CA SER A 165 -22.87 1.24 -5.85
C SER A 165 -23.03 2.42 -4.88
N SER A 166 -21.99 3.24 -4.70
CA SER A 166 -22.07 4.43 -3.86
C SER A 166 -23.11 5.44 -4.38
N LEU A 167 -23.32 5.54 -5.70
CA LEU A 167 -24.39 6.37 -6.30
C LEU A 167 -25.77 5.99 -5.75
N LEU A 168 -26.02 4.67 -5.63
CA LEU A 168 -27.27 4.12 -5.12
C LEU A 168 -27.38 4.31 -3.61
N ALA A 169 -26.30 4.10 -2.86
CA ALA A 169 -26.24 4.36 -1.42
C ALA A 169 -26.54 5.82 -1.09
N ILE A 170 -25.88 6.76 -1.78
CA ILE A 170 -26.10 8.19 -1.62
C ILE A 170 -27.57 8.54 -1.88
N TYR A 171 -28.13 8.10 -3.01
CA TYR A 171 -29.53 8.36 -3.33
C TYR A 171 -30.47 7.79 -2.27
N HIS A 172 -30.28 6.53 -1.89
CA HIS A 172 -31.16 5.84 -0.96
C HIS A 172 -31.18 6.52 0.41
N PHE A 173 -30.02 6.79 1.00
CA PHE A 173 -29.97 7.38 2.34
C PHE A 173 -30.36 8.88 2.35
N ALA A 174 -30.16 9.59 1.23
CA ALA A 174 -30.58 10.99 1.10
C ALA A 174 -32.09 11.14 0.86
N ALA A 175 -32.70 10.28 0.05
CA ALA A 175 -34.05 10.48 -0.49
C ALA A 175 -35.13 9.56 0.10
N ALA A 176 -34.79 8.40 0.66
CA ALA A 176 -35.80 7.46 1.16
C ALA A 176 -36.48 7.99 2.43
N ASN A 177 -37.81 8.08 2.43
CA ASN A 177 -38.56 8.66 3.55
C ASN A 177 -38.49 7.80 4.81
N GLU A 178 -38.51 6.48 4.65
CA GLU A 178 -38.53 5.51 5.73
C GLU A 178 -37.19 5.42 6.48
N VAL A 179 -36.09 5.84 5.84
CA VAL A 179 -34.75 5.93 6.44
C VAL A 179 -34.64 7.16 7.36
N GLY A 180 -35.38 8.24 7.07
CA GLY A 180 -35.24 9.54 7.74
C GLY A 180 -35.26 9.48 9.28
N PRO A 181 -36.26 8.84 9.91
CA PRO A 181 -36.33 8.72 11.37
C PRO A 181 -35.18 7.92 12.00
N GLU A 182 -34.59 6.99 11.26
CA GLU A 182 -33.52 6.12 11.77
C GLU A 182 -32.18 6.86 11.82
N LEU A 183 -31.98 7.85 10.95
CA LEU A 183 -30.76 8.68 10.90
C LEU A 183 -30.57 9.60 12.12
N ASP A 184 -31.56 9.73 13.00
CA ASP A 184 -31.37 10.38 14.30
C ASP A 184 -30.35 9.63 15.17
N ASN A 185 -30.24 8.31 15.00
CA ASN A 185 -29.37 7.44 15.78
C ASN A 185 -28.20 6.86 14.99
N ILE A 186 -28.02 7.28 13.73
CA ILE A 186 -27.01 6.74 12.82
C ILE A 186 -26.34 7.89 12.06
N ILE A 187 -25.01 7.83 11.97
CA ILE A 187 -24.21 8.71 11.11
C ILE A 187 -23.46 7.84 10.11
N LEU A 188 -23.70 8.11 8.83
CA LEU A 188 -23.02 7.45 7.73
C LEU A 188 -21.93 8.36 7.19
N LEU A 189 -20.70 7.85 7.12
CA LEU A 189 -19.55 8.54 6.53
C LEU A 189 -19.22 7.84 5.22
N LEU A 190 -19.46 8.48 4.09
CA LEU A 190 -19.34 7.85 2.77
C LEU A 190 -18.17 8.46 1.98
N ASP A 191 -17.14 7.65 1.72
CA ASP A 191 -16.01 7.97 0.84
C ASP A 191 -16.16 7.15 -0.47
N PRO A 192 -16.67 7.77 -1.55
CA PRO A 192 -17.13 7.06 -2.76
C PRO A 192 -16.00 6.42 -3.58
N ALA A 193 -14.75 6.80 -3.31
CA ALA A 193 -13.60 6.44 -4.11
C ALA A 193 -12.32 6.74 -3.33
N ILE A 194 -11.87 5.79 -2.51
CA ILE A 194 -10.66 5.93 -1.70
C ILE A 194 -9.42 6.17 -2.59
N ASN A 195 -9.42 5.64 -3.82
CA ASN A 195 -8.39 5.86 -4.83
C ASN A 195 -8.95 6.59 -6.07
N PRO A 196 -9.10 7.93 -6.03
CA PRO A 196 -9.62 8.72 -7.16
C PRO A 196 -8.80 8.54 -8.44
N ASP A 197 -7.47 8.46 -8.32
CA ASP A 197 -6.55 8.42 -9.46
C ASP A 197 -6.66 7.10 -10.21
N GLY A 198 -6.65 5.98 -9.47
CA GLY A 198 -6.85 4.65 -10.02
C GLY A 198 -8.24 4.47 -10.64
N LEU A 199 -9.29 4.92 -9.94
CA LEU A 199 -10.68 4.80 -10.41
C LEU A 199 -10.86 5.54 -11.73
N ASN A 200 -10.36 6.77 -11.82
CA ASN A 200 -10.47 7.57 -13.03
C ASN A 200 -9.70 6.95 -14.21
N ARG A 201 -8.49 6.42 -13.95
CA ARG A 201 -7.70 5.70 -14.96
C ARG A 201 -8.45 4.49 -15.50
N PHE A 202 -9.05 3.71 -14.61
CA PHE A 202 -9.82 2.53 -14.96
C PHE A 202 -11.08 2.85 -15.76
N ALA A 203 -11.92 3.76 -15.24
CA ALA A 203 -13.16 4.15 -15.90
C ALA A 203 -12.90 4.70 -17.31
N SER A 204 -11.84 5.49 -17.48
CA SER A 204 -11.41 5.99 -18.79
C SER A 204 -11.09 4.85 -19.76
N TRP A 205 -10.33 3.84 -19.31
CA TRP A 205 -9.99 2.68 -20.13
C TRP A 205 -11.21 1.86 -20.54
N VAL A 206 -12.03 1.48 -19.57
CA VAL A 206 -13.17 0.59 -19.82
C VAL A 206 -14.21 1.27 -20.70
N ASN A 207 -14.52 2.54 -20.43
CA ASN A 207 -15.50 3.28 -21.22
C ASN A 207 -15.00 3.55 -22.65
N SER A 208 -13.71 3.81 -22.86
CA SER A 208 -13.18 4.03 -24.22
C SER A 208 -13.17 2.77 -25.08
N HIS A 209 -13.27 1.60 -24.47
CA HIS A 209 -13.27 0.30 -25.16
C HIS A 209 -14.63 -0.41 -25.11
N LYS A 210 -15.65 0.21 -24.50
CA LYS A 210 -17.01 -0.33 -24.44
C LYS A 210 -17.62 -0.40 -25.84
N SER A 211 -18.24 -1.52 -26.17
CA SER A 211 -19.09 -1.67 -27.36
C SER A 211 -20.55 -1.39 -27.03
N TYR A 212 -21.31 -0.78 -27.96
CA TYR A 212 -22.77 -0.64 -27.80
C TYR A 212 -23.49 -2.00 -27.83
N ASN A 213 -22.96 -2.95 -28.60
CA ASN A 213 -23.34 -4.36 -28.53
C ASN A 213 -22.35 -5.05 -27.60
N LEU A 214 -22.77 -5.29 -26.35
CA LEU A 214 -21.89 -5.86 -25.33
C LEU A 214 -21.37 -7.24 -25.74
N ASN A 215 -20.07 -7.47 -25.55
CA ASN A 215 -19.40 -8.74 -25.82
C ASN A 215 -18.83 -9.33 -24.52
N GLY A 216 -19.33 -10.51 -24.18
CA GLY A 216 -18.93 -11.28 -23.00
C GLY A 216 -17.54 -11.92 -23.06
N ASP A 217 -16.85 -11.92 -24.20
CA ASP A 217 -15.56 -12.61 -24.31
C ASP A 217 -14.47 -11.96 -23.43
N PRO A 218 -13.90 -12.68 -22.43
CA PRO A 218 -12.88 -12.12 -21.53
C PRO A 218 -11.57 -11.72 -22.24
N ASN A 219 -11.35 -12.16 -23.49
CA ASN A 219 -10.22 -11.71 -24.31
C ASN A 219 -10.43 -10.30 -24.90
N GLY A 220 -11.60 -9.69 -24.71
CA GLY A 220 -11.91 -8.35 -25.18
C GLY A 220 -10.96 -7.27 -24.61
N ARG A 221 -10.72 -6.22 -25.40
CA ARG A 221 -9.81 -5.12 -24.99
C ARG A 221 -10.28 -4.38 -23.74
N GLU A 222 -11.60 -4.31 -23.54
CA GLU A 222 -12.24 -3.75 -22.35
C GLU A 222 -11.70 -4.34 -21.05
N TYR A 223 -11.46 -5.66 -21.00
CA TYR A 223 -11.03 -6.37 -19.79
C TYR A 223 -9.50 -6.42 -19.62
N ASN A 224 -8.75 -5.88 -20.57
CA ASN A 224 -7.28 -6.00 -20.64
C ASN A 224 -6.61 -4.62 -20.56
N GLU A 225 -6.66 -4.02 -19.36
CA GLU A 225 -6.06 -2.73 -19.02
C GLU A 225 -4.60 -2.62 -19.49
N ALA A 226 -4.22 -1.43 -19.99
CA ALA A 226 -2.82 -1.10 -20.19
C ALA A 226 -2.03 -1.15 -18.88
N TRP A 227 -0.71 -1.35 -19.01
CA TRP A 227 0.22 -1.15 -17.92
C TRP A 227 0.45 0.37 -17.75
N PRO A 228 0.47 0.93 -16.53
CA PRO A 228 0.08 0.32 -15.26
C PRO A 228 -1.45 0.28 -15.14
N ARG A 229 -1.98 -0.77 -14.48
CA ARG A 229 -3.43 -0.95 -14.29
C ARG A 229 -4.02 0.12 -13.37
N GLY A 230 -5.35 0.21 -13.32
CA GLY A 230 -6.10 1.15 -12.47
C GLY A 230 -6.19 0.78 -10.99
N ARG A 231 -5.62 -0.36 -10.56
CA ARG A 231 -5.66 -0.81 -9.17
C ARG A 231 -5.06 0.19 -8.18
N THR A 232 -3.96 0.81 -8.56
CA THR A 232 -3.08 1.54 -7.65
C THR A 232 -3.22 3.05 -7.78
N ASN A 233 -2.60 3.82 -6.88
CA ASN A 233 -2.60 5.29 -6.95
C ASN A 233 -1.66 5.82 -8.07
N HIS A 234 -1.34 7.12 -8.04
CA HIS A 234 -0.44 7.76 -8.99
C HIS A 234 0.94 7.07 -9.09
N TYR A 235 1.60 6.84 -7.95
CA TYR A 235 2.90 6.17 -7.87
C TYR A 235 2.82 4.64 -7.85
N TRP A 236 1.67 4.08 -8.21
CA TRP A 236 1.43 2.64 -8.32
C TRP A 236 1.52 1.86 -7.01
N PHE A 237 1.20 2.50 -5.89
CA PHE A 237 1.06 1.84 -4.59
C PHE A 237 -0.35 1.27 -4.38
N ASP A 238 -0.39 0.15 -3.68
CA ASP A 238 -1.62 -0.42 -3.13
C ASP A 238 -2.02 0.35 -1.87
N LEU A 239 -3.07 1.16 -1.95
CA LEU A 239 -3.55 1.97 -0.83
C LEU A 239 -4.24 1.12 0.26
N ASN A 240 -4.59 -0.15 -0.02
CA ASN A 240 -5.05 -1.11 0.97
C ASN A 240 -3.90 -1.92 1.60
N ARG A 241 -2.68 -1.39 1.52
CA ARG A 241 -1.51 -1.78 2.33
C ARG A 241 -0.89 -0.60 3.10
N ASP A 242 -1.47 0.58 2.95
CA ASP A 242 -0.95 1.86 3.46
C ASP A 242 -1.80 2.42 4.63
N TRP A 243 -2.66 1.62 5.27
CA TRP A 243 -3.43 2.05 6.45
C TRP A 243 -2.60 2.28 7.70
N LEU A 244 -1.61 1.41 7.95
CA LEU A 244 -0.68 1.54 9.08
C LEU A 244 0.58 2.33 8.67
N PRO A 245 1.15 2.16 7.45
CA PRO A 245 2.29 2.97 7.05
C PRO A 245 1.97 4.45 6.77
N VAL A 246 0.77 4.76 6.27
CA VAL A 246 0.26 6.12 6.00
C VAL A 246 1.23 7.02 5.23
N GLN A 247 1.90 6.45 4.22
CA GLN A 247 2.94 7.13 3.44
C GLN A 247 2.36 8.04 2.35
N HIS A 248 1.13 7.77 1.90
CA HIS A 248 0.50 8.50 0.82
C HIS A 248 -0.53 9.53 1.33
N PRO A 249 -0.71 10.66 0.61
CA PRO A 249 -1.69 11.68 0.99
C PRO A 249 -3.11 11.09 1.09
N GLU A 250 -3.47 10.15 0.21
CA GLU A 250 -4.77 9.50 0.23
C GLU A 250 -5.05 8.78 1.56
N SER A 251 -4.06 8.05 2.06
CA SER A 251 -4.13 7.34 3.34
C SER A 251 -4.09 8.30 4.53
N ARG A 252 -3.27 9.35 4.49
CA ARG A 252 -3.21 10.37 5.57
C ARG A 252 -4.55 11.07 5.76
N ASN A 253 -5.22 11.41 4.65
CA ASN A 253 -6.54 12.02 4.69
C ASN A 253 -7.56 11.05 5.30
N ARG A 254 -7.55 9.77 4.88
CA ARG A 254 -8.47 8.74 5.39
C ARG A 254 -8.28 8.44 6.87
N VAL A 255 -7.03 8.23 7.32
CA VAL A 255 -6.72 7.94 8.72
C VAL A 255 -7.11 9.12 9.62
N ARG A 256 -6.89 10.37 9.19
CA ARG A 256 -7.37 11.55 9.93
C ARG A 256 -8.88 11.51 10.16
N VAL A 257 -9.67 11.22 9.13
CA VAL A 257 -11.13 11.11 9.23
C VAL A 257 -11.51 9.95 10.16
N PHE A 258 -10.85 8.80 10.03
CA PHE A 258 -11.10 7.64 10.89
C PHE A 258 -10.88 7.97 12.38
N GLN A 259 -9.76 8.65 12.71
CA GLN A 259 -9.43 9.01 14.09
C GLN A 259 -10.37 10.08 14.67
N ASP A 260 -10.86 11.00 13.84
CA ASP A 260 -11.77 12.06 14.25
C ASP A 260 -13.18 11.54 14.56
N TRP A 261 -13.64 10.52 13.84
CA TRP A 261 -14.99 9.98 13.97
C TRP A 261 -15.11 8.72 14.82
N LEU A 262 -14.04 7.92 14.90
CA LEU A 262 -13.99 6.63 15.58
C LEU A 262 -15.15 5.72 15.15
N PRO A 263 -15.24 5.29 13.89
CA PRO A 263 -16.39 4.52 13.41
C PRO A 263 -16.55 3.21 14.18
N ASN A 264 -17.79 2.76 14.41
CA ASN A 264 -18.06 1.44 14.99
C ASN A 264 -17.93 0.33 13.95
N ILE A 265 -18.30 0.63 12.69
CA ILE A 265 -18.22 -0.29 11.56
C ILE A 265 -17.48 0.43 10.43
N HIS A 266 -16.52 -0.26 9.82
CA HIS A 266 -15.83 0.19 8.62
C HIS A 266 -16.05 -0.82 7.49
N LEU A 267 -16.73 -0.38 6.43
CA LEU A 267 -16.99 -1.19 5.24
C LEU A 267 -15.91 -0.91 4.20
N ASP A 268 -15.23 -1.98 3.76
CA ASP A 268 -14.17 -1.95 2.76
C ASP A 268 -14.66 -2.68 1.50
N PHE A 269 -15.22 -1.93 0.53
CA PHE A 269 -15.83 -2.49 -0.68
C PHE A 269 -14.78 -2.76 -1.76
N HIS A 270 -14.62 -4.04 -2.09
CA HIS A 270 -13.64 -4.59 -3.02
C HIS A 270 -14.24 -5.50 -4.10
N GLU A 271 -13.41 -5.87 -5.06
CA GLU A 271 -13.69 -6.93 -6.02
C GLU A 271 -12.53 -7.93 -6.16
N MET A 272 -12.90 -9.17 -6.47
CA MET A 272 -11.99 -10.28 -6.74
C MET A 272 -12.16 -10.82 -8.16
N GLY A 273 -11.50 -11.94 -8.47
CA GLY A 273 -11.52 -12.55 -9.81
C GLY A 273 -12.94 -12.78 -10.36
N SER A 274 -13.10 -12.63 -11.68
CA SER A 274 -14.40 -12.74 -12.35
C SER A 274 -15.05 -14.13 -12.21
N ASN A 275 -14.26 -15.18 -11.99
CA ASN A 275 -14.75 -16.55 -11.74
C ASN A 275 -14.98 -16.86 -10.25
N SER A 276 -15.09 -15.85 -9.40
CA SER A 276 -15.48 -16.00 -8.00
C SER A 276 -16.97 -15.71 -7.80
N THR A 277 -17.44 -15.66 -6.55
CA THR A 277 -18.82 -15.29 -6.19
C THR A 277 -18.86 -13.98 -5.37
N PHE A 278 -19.33 -13.98 -4.14
CA PHE A 278 -19.31 -12.82 -3.25
C PHE A 278 -18.79 -13.23 -1.88
N PHE A 279 -17.78 -12.53 -1.36
CA PHE A 279 -17.27 -12.78 -0.01
C PHE A 279 -17.54 -11.60 0.91
N PHE A 280 -17.78 -11.91 2.17
CA PHE A 280 -17.80 -10.92 3.25
C PHE A 280 -17.15 -11.47 4.52
N GLN A 281 -16.51 -10.58 5.28
CA GLN A 281 -15.88 -10.89 6.58
C GLN A 281 -16.91 -11.56 7.54
N PRO A 282 -16.50 -12.52 8.39
CA PRO A 282 -15.12 -12.83 8.78
C PRO A 282 -14.35 -13.71 7.80
N GLY A 283 -13.03 -13.58 7.78
CA GLY A 283 -12.08 -14.46 7.10
C GLY A 283 -11.75 -15.71 7.91
N VAL A 284 -10.62 -16.35 7.59
CA VAL A 284 -10.20 -17.61 8.25
C VAL A 284 -9.91 -17.37 9.74
N PRO A 285 -10.67 -17.99 10.67
CA PRO A 285 -10.58 -17.66 12.10
C PRO A 285 -9.19 -17.87 12.72
N ALA A 286 -8.44 -18.87 12.23
CA ALA A 286 -7.10 -19.19 12.73
C ALA A 286 -6.01 -18.21 12.27
N ARG A 287 -6.33 -17.29 11.34
CA ARG A 287 -5.39 -16.34 10.73
C ARG A 287 -5.67 -14.90 11.16
N MET A 288 -6.22 -14.73 12.36
CA MET A 288 -6.41 -13.43 12.99
C MET A 288 -5.16 -13.05 13.78
N HIS A 289 -4.79 -11.77 13.74
CA HIS A 289 -3.71 -11.27 14.57
C HIS A 289 -4.06 -11.38 16.07
N PRO A 290 -3.18 -11.87 16.95
CA PRO A 290 -3.53 -12.06 18.37
C PRO A 290 -3.75 -10.79 19.20
N LEU A 291 -3.50 -9.62 18.62
CA LEU A 291 -3.91 -8.33 19.23
C LEU A 291 -5.36 -7.96 18.90
N THR A 292 -6.03 -8.68 18.00
CA THR A 292 -7.46 -8.52 17.74
C THR A 292 -8.25 -9.38 18.72
N PRO A 293 -9.15 -8.82 19.54
CA PRO A 293 -9.91 -9.58 20.52
C PRO A 293 -10.88 -10.57 19.88
N GLN A 294 -11.12 -11.69 20.57
CA GLN A 294 -12.11 -12.68 20.14
C GLN A 294 -13.53 -12.10 19.97
N LYS A 295 -13.91 -11.15 20.84
CA LYS A 295 -15.22 -10.48 20.76
C LYS A 295 -15.41 -9.71 19.45
N ASN A 296 -14.33 -9.18 18.86
CA ASN A 296 -14.38 -8.52 17.55
C ASN A 296 -14.82 -9.51 16.46
N PHE A 297 -14.21 -10.70 16.42
CA PHE A 297 -14.59 -11.77 15.50
C PHE A 297 -16.06 -12.22 15.70
N GLU A 298 -16.52 -12.34 16.95
CA GLU A 298 -17.92 -12.69 17.25
C GLU A 298 -18.91 -11.66 16.70
N LEU A 299 -18.62 -10.37 16.86
CA LEU A 299 -19.44 -9.28 16.33
C LEU A 299 -19.41 -9.25 14.80
N THR A 300 -18.24 -9.45 14.20
CA THR A 300 -18.07 -9.58 12.75
C THR A 300 -18.92 -10.72 12.20
N LYS A 301 -18.90 -11.90 12.85
CA LYS A 301 -19.74 -13.04 12.47
C LYS A 301 -21.22 -12.71 12.57
N LYS A 302 -21.64 -12.02 13.63
CA LYS A 302 -23.04 -11.60 13.82
C LYS A 302 -23.50 -10.62 12.73
N ILE A 303 -22.66 -9.65 12.36
CA ILE A 303 -22.92 -8.75 11.21
C ILE A 303 -23.03 -9.56 9.90
N GLY A 304 -22.18 -10.57 9.71
CA GLY A 304 -22.23 -11.48 8.57
C GLY A 304 -23.58 -12.18 8.36
N GLU A 305 -24.35 -12.45 9.42
CA GLU A 305 -25.70 -13.04 9.31
C GLU A 305 -26.69 -12.11 8.59
N TYR A 306 -26.52 -10.78 8.72
CA TYR A 306 -27.32 -9.80 7.98
C TYR A 306 -26.98 -9.82 6.49
N HIS A 307 -25.70 -9.93 6.15
CA HIS A 307 -25.25 -10.01 4.75
C HIS A 307 -25.75 -11.29 4.10
N ALA A 308 -25.61 -12.44 4.77
CA ALA A 308 -26.13 -13.73 4.32
C ALA A 308 -27.62 -13.64 3.99
N LYS A 309 -28.43 -13.16 4.96
CA LYS A 309 -29.88 -13.00 4.78
C LYS A 309 -30.24 -12.09 3.61
N ALA A 310 -29.51 -11.00 3.39
CA ALA A 310 -29.79 -10.07 2.31
C ALA A 310 -29.40 -10.64 0.94
N LEU A 311 -28.27 -11.34 0.84
CA LEU A 311 -27.82 -11.99 -0.39
C LEU A 311 -28.69 -13.21 -0.74
N ASP A 312 -29.17 -13.96 0.25
CA ASP A 312 -30.16 -15.04 0.08
C ASP A 312 -31.43 -14.52 -0.62
N GLN A 313 -31.93 -13.34 -0.20
CA GLN A 313 -33.16 -12.75 -0.75
C GLN A 313 -33.06 -12.39 -2.23
N ILE A 314 -31.86 -12.08 -2.72
CA ILE A 314 -31.62 -11.74 -4.13
C ILE A 314 -31.03 -12.91 -4.94
N GLY A 315 -30.79 -14.06 -4.29
CA GLY A 315 -30.29 -15.28 -4.90
C GLY A 315 -28.82 -15.21 -5.33
N SER A 316 -28.01 -14.37 -4.69
CA SER A 316 -26.59 -14.21 -5.01
C SER A 316 -25.75 -15.24 -4.27
N LEU A 317 -24.83 -15.91 -4.97
CA LEU A 317 -23.90 -16.86 -4.35
C LEU A 317 -22.90 -16.10 -3.48
N TYR A 318 -22.65 -16.60 -2.27
CA TYR A 318 -21.65 -16.02 -1.36
C TYR A 318 -20.94 -17.08 -0.53
N TYR A 319 -19.87 -16.67 0.14
CA TYR A 319 -19.13 -17.44 1.14
C TYR A 319 -18.48 -16.53 2.18
N ASN A 320 -18.14 -17.07 3.35
CA ASN A 320 -17.37 -16.39 4.39
C ASN A 320 -16.52 -17.41 5.17
N GLN A 321 -15.68 -16.94 6.09
CA GLN A 321 -14.76 -17.74 6.94
C GLN A 321 -13.66 -18.49 6.19
N GLU A 322 -13.38 -18.08 4.96
CA GLU A 322 -12.44 -18.73 4.04
C GLU A 322 -11.54 -17.70 3.36
N ASN A 323 -10.46 -18.16 2.71
CA ASN A 323 -9.52 -17.44 1.83
C ASN A 323 -8.70 -16.29 2.43
N TYR A 324 -9.35 -15.31 3.05
CA TYR A 324 -8.73 -14.08 3.54
C TYR A 324 -8.34 -14.19 5.01
N ASP A 325 -7.25 -13.51 5.39
CA ASP A 325 -6.80 -13.39 6.78
C ASP A 325 -7.06 -12.01 7.38
N ASP A 326 -7.01 -11.94 8.71
CA ASP A 326 -7.03 -10.69 9.48
C ASP A 326 -5.72 -10.51 10.27
N PHE A 327 -4.58 -10.75 9.60
CA PHE A 327 -3.27 -10.71 10.26
C PHE A 327 -2.59 -9.34 10.18
N TYR A 328 -2.34 -8.82 8.97
CA TYR A 328 -1.64 -7.55 8.80
C TYR A 328 -2.58 -6.34 8.97
N TYR A 329 -2.23 -5.40 9.86
CA TYR A 329 -2.99 -4.17 10.14
C TYR A 329 -2.84 -3.04 9.10
N GLY A 330 -2.23 -3.29 7.94
CA GLY A 330 -2.15 -2.30 6.85
C GLY A 330 -3.37 -2.28 5.93
N LYS A 331 -4.44 -3.01 6.24
CA LYS A 331 -5.66 -3.16 5.42
C LYS A 331 -6.86 -2.49 6.09
N GLY A 332 -7.85 -2.06 5.29
CA GLY A 332 -9.10 -1.45 5.75
C GLY A 332 -9.98 -2.42 6.51
N SER A 333 -9.86 -3.71 6.25
CA SER A 333 -10.56 -4.76 6.99
C SER A 333 -9.98 -5.03 8.38
N THR A 334 -8.69 -4.74 8.64
CA THR A 334 -8.01 -5.14 9.89
C THR A 334 -7.55 -3.97 10.75
N TYR A 335 -7.14 -2.85 10.15
CA TYR A 335 -6.76 -1.64 10.87
C TYR A 335 -7.85 -1.15 11.86
N PRO A 336 -9.16 -1.23 11.52
CA PRO A 336 -10.22 -0.87 12.47
C PRO A 336 -10.31 -1.82 13.68
N ASP A 337 -10.01 -3.10 13.48
CA ASP A 337 -10.26 -4.15 14.48
C ASP A 337 -9.40 -4.03 15.73
N VAL A 338 -8.20 -3.48 15.57
CA VAL A 338 -7.25 -3.20 16.65
C VAL A 338 -7.52 -1.85 17.33
N GLN A 339 -8.67 -1.23 17.05
CA GLN A 339 -9.11 0.07 17.59
C GLN A 339 -10.58 0.08 18.06
N GLY A 340 -11.17 -1.09 18.30
CA GLY A 340 -12.55 -1.20 18.81
C GLY A 340 -13.64 -0.95 17.77
N SER A 341 -13.26 -0.77 16.50
CA SER A 341 -14.16 -0.81 15.34
C SER A 341 -14.25 -2.24 14.79
N ILE A 342 -15.27 -2.51 13.99
CA ILE A 342 -15.41 -3.76 13.22
C ILE A 342 -15.15 -3.48 11.74
N GLY A 343 -14.08 -4.03 11.18
CA GLY A 343 -13.76 -3.95 9.76
C GLY A 343 -14.43 -5.07 8.96
N ILE A 344 -15.12 -4.73 7.87
CA ILE A 344 -15.78 -5.69 6.98
C ILE A 344 -15.25 -5.53 5.56
N LEU A 345 -14.49 -6.53 5.10
CA LEU A 345 -14.12 -6.70 3.70
C LEU A 345 -15.32 -7.27 2.92
N PHE A 346 -15.63 -6.67 1.77
CA PHE A 346 -16.53 -7.25 0.77
C PHE A 346 -15.79 -7.50 -0.52
N GLU A 347 -15.79 -8.73 -1.04
CA GLU A 347 -15.13 -9.09 -2.29
C GLU A 347 -16.18 -9.58 -3.29
N GLN A 348 -16.54 -8.73 -4.24
CA GLN A 348 -17.47 -9.07 -5.33
C GLN A 348 -16.70 -9.65 -6.53
N ALA A 349 -17.17 -10.73 -7.14
CA ALA A 349 -16.66 -11.17 -8.43
C ALA A 349 -16.68 -10.02 -9.45
N SER A 350 -15.52 -9.68 -10.01
CA SER A 350 -15.40 -8.51 -10.86
C SER A 350 -16.00 -8.77 -12.24
N SER A 351 -16.98 -7.96 -12.66
CA SER A 351 -17.35 -7.90 -14.09
C SER A 351 -16.22 -7.28 -14.91
N ARG A 352 -15.30 -6.54 -14.26
CA ARG A 352 -14.28 -5.64 -14.80
C ARG A 352 -14.91 -4.58 -15.69
N GLY A 353 -15.39 -4.98 -16.87
CA GLY A 353 -16.18 -4.14 -17.75
C GLY A 353 -17.68 -4.26 -17.51
N HIS A 354 -18.46 -4.21 -18.60
CA HIS A 354 -19.92 -4.11 -18.58
C HIS A 354 -20.63 -5.47 -18.59
N LEU A 355 -20.06 -6.49 -19.26
CA LEU A 355 -20.64 -7.83 -19.34
C LEU A 355 -19.55 -8.86 -19.66
N GLN A 356 -19.22 -9.78 -18.75
CA GLN A 356 -18.15 -10.75 -18.97
C GLN A 356 -18.67 -12.19 -18.77
N LYS A 357 -18.23 -13.12 -19.63
CA LYS A 357 -18.50 -14.55 -19.47
C LYS A 357 -17.59 -15.12 -18.39
N THR A 358 -18.20 -15.85 -17.46
CA THR A 358 -17.54 -16.52 -16.33
C THR A 358 -17.94 -18.00 -16.32
N ASP A 359 -17.35 -18.76 -15.40
CA ASP A 359 -17.71 -20.16 -15.16
C ASP A 359 -19.16 -20.31 -14.65
N TYR A 360 -19.73 -19.25 -14.06
CA TYR A 360 -21.12 -19.20 -13.57
C TYR A 360 -22.10 -18.59 -14.58
N GLY A 361 -21.64 -18.29 -15.80
CA GLY A 361 -22.44 -17.65 -16.85
C GLY A 361 -22.06 -16.18 -17.07
N MET A 362 -22.99 -15.40 -17.64
CA MET A 362 -22.72 -13.99 -17.93
C MET A 362 -22.84 -13.14 -16.65
N LEU A 363 -21.75 -12.48 -16.28
CA LEU A 363 -21.64 -11.56 -15.16
C LEU A 363 -21.75 -10.12 -15.67
N SER A 364 -22.87 -9.45 -15.38
CA SER A 364 -23.11 -8.07 -15.81
C SER A 364 -22.68 -7.07 -14.74
N PHE A 365 -22.30 -5.87 -15.17
CA PHE A 365 -21.94 -4.78 -14.26
C PHE A 365 -23.11 -4.34 -13.36
N PRO A 366 -24.37 -4.26 -13.86
CA PRO A 366 -25.52 -4.08 -12.98
C PRO A 366 -25.63 -5.12 -11.85
N PHE A 367 -25.33 -6.39 -12.12
CA PHE A 367 -25.39 -7.44 -11.11
C PHE A 367 -24.36 -7.22 -10.00
N THR A 368 -23.11 -6.89 -10.36
CA THR A 368 -22.03 -6.65 -9.38
C THR A 368 -22.33 -5.43 -8.51
N ILE A 369 -22.84 -4.35 -9.12
CA ILE A 369 -23.31 -3.16 -8.40
C ILE A 369 -24.44 -3.48 -7.42
N ARG A 370 -25.42 -4.31 -7.83
CA ARG A 370 -26.56 -4.67 -6.98
C ARG A 370 -26.12 -5.41 -5.72
N ASN A 371 -25.17 -6.32 -5.84
CA ASN A 371 -24.66 -7.07 -4.68
C ASN A 371 -23.93 -6.17 -3.69
N GLN A 372 -23.08 -5.26 -4.18
CA GLN A 372 -22.44 -4.26 -3.32
C GLN A 372 -23.48 -3.36 -2.64
N PHE A 373 -24.49 -2.87 -3.37
CA PHE A 373 -25.57 -2.08 -2.78
C PHE A 373 -26.37 -2.89 -1.74
N THR A 374 -26.57 -4.20 -1.96
CA THR A 374 -27.21 -5.10 -0.97
C THR A 374 -26.38 -5.23 0.31
N ALA A 375 -25.06 -5.29 0.19
CA ALA A 375 -24.14 -5.25 1.32
C ALA A 375 -24.23 -3.92 2.10
N ASN A 376 -24.43 -2.78 1.41
CA ASN A 376 -24.70 -1.50 2.08
C ASN A 376 -25.96 -1.55 2.95
N LEU A 377 -27.08 -2.02 2.38
CA LEU A 377 -28.36 -2.09 3.08
C LEU A 377 -28.33 -3.04 4.29
N SER A 378 -27.66 -4.20 4.14
CA SER A 378 -27.52 -5.15 5.25
C SER A 378 -26.58 -4.65 6.34
N SER A 379 -25.50 -3.95 5.99
CA SER A 379 -24.63 -3.27 6.97
C SER A 379 -25.39 -2.21 7.76
N TYR A 380 -26.20 -1.40 7.07
CA TYR A 380 -27.06 -0.41 7.69
C TYR A 380 -28.09 -1.04 8.65
N GLN A 381 -28.71 -2.16 8.24
CA GLN A 381 -29.62 -2.90 9.12
C GLN A 381 -28.91 -3.43 10.37
N ALA A 382 -27.70 -3.97 10.23
CA ALA A 382 -26.89 -4.40 11.37
C ALA A 382 -26.54 -3.22 12.29
N ALA A 383 -26.12 -2.08 11.72
CA ALA A 383 -25.81 -0.87 12.48
C ALA A 383 -27.02 -0.39 13.30
N LYS A 384 -28.22 -0.42 12.71
CA LYS A 384 -29.47 -0.06 13.40
C LYS A 384 -29.78 -0.98 14.57
N GLU A 385 -29.76 -2.29 14.33
CA GLU A 385 -30.17 -3.28 15.35
C GLU A 385 -29.10 -3.50 16.44
N MET A 386 -27.83 -3.27 16.12
CA MET A 386 -26.69 -3.50 17.02
C MET A 386 -26.09 -2.20 17.58
N ARG A 387 -26.74 -1.04 17.40
CA ARG A 387 -26.23 0.28 17.79
C ARG A 387 -25.66 0.32 19.22
N GLU A 388 -26.45 -0.12 20.19
CA GLU A 388 -26.05 -0.11 21.60
C GLU A 388 -24.93 -1.12 21.88
N GLU A 389 -25.02 -2.32 21.31
CA GLU A 389 -24.00 -3.37 21.46
C GLU A 389 -22.63 -2.93 20.91
N LEU A 390 -22.62 -2.26 19.75
CA LEU A 390 -21.37 -1.83 19.09
C LEU A 390 -20.76 -0.58 19.75
N ASN A 391 -21.57 0.33 20.30
CA ASN A 391 -21.06 1.43 21.12
C ASN A 391 -20.56 0.93 22.48
N GLN A 392 -21.26 -0.03 23.10
CA GLN A 392 -20.80 -0.68 24.32
C GLN A 392 -19.48 -1.44 24.09
N TRP A 393 -19.38 -2.20 22.99
CA TRP A 393 -18.15 -2.88 22.61
C TRP A 393 -16.96 -1.93 22.50
N MET A 394 -17.12 -0.79 21.83
CA MET A 394 -16.04 0.18 21.70
C MET A 394 -15.59 0.70 23.08
N LYS A 395 -16.53 0.99 24.00
CA LYS A 395 -16.20 1.38 25.38
C LYS A 395 -15.47 0.27 26.15
N ASP A 396 -15.93 -0.97 26.01
CA ASP A 396 -15.34 -2.14 26.67
C ASP A 396 -13.92 -2.39 26.15
N PHE A 397 -13.71 -2.30 24.83
CA PHE A 397 -12.41 -2.44 24.17
C PHE A 397 -11.35 -1.51 24.78
N TYR A 398 -11.66 -0.22 24.95
CA TYR A 398 -10.71 0.72 25.55
C TYR A 398 -10.55 0.53 27.06
N SER A 399 -11.58 0.03 27.74
CA SER A 399 -11.49 -0.34 29.17
C SER A 399 -10.58 -1.55 29.39
N GLU A 400 -10.61 -2.55 28.49
CA GLU A 400 -9.69 -3.68 28.48
C GLU A 400 -8.25 -3.25 28.23
N ILE A 401 -8.03 -2.36 27.26
CA ILE A 401 -6.71 -1.78 26.97
C ILE A 401 -6.06 -1.17 28.22
N LYS A 402 -6.86 -0.53 29.07
CA LYS A 402 -6.33 0.02 30.32
C LYS A 402 -5.78 -1.06 31.23
N THR A 403 -6.49 -2.18 31.34
CA THR A 403 -6.04 -3.34 32.12
C THR A 403 -4.77 -3.96 31.51
N GLU A 404 -4.73 -4.12 30.18
CA GLU A 404 -3.57 -4.68 29.48
C GLU A 404 -2.32 -3.80 29.63
N SER A 405 -2.46 -2.50 29.39
CA SER A 405 -1.36 -1.53 29.51
C SER A 405 -0.86 -1.36 30.94
N ASP A 406 -1.73 -1.51 31.95
CA ASP A 406 -1.33 -1.53 33.37
C ASP A 406 -0.58 -2.81 33.74
N ALA A 407 -0.92 -3.95 33.13
CA ALA A 407 -0.24 -5.23 33.34
C ALA A 407 1.09 -5.38 32.58
N ASP A 408 1.26 -4.73 31.42
CA ASP A 408 2.48 -4.86 30.60
C ASP A 408 3.70 -4.29 31.34
N VAL A 409 4.82 -5.03 31.33
CA VAL A 409 6.09 -4.55 31.89
C VAL A 409 6.73 -3.46 31.03
N ASN A 410 6.41 -3.44 29.72
CA ASN A 410 6.87 -2.47 28.75
C ASN A 410 5.90 -1.28 28.74
N LYS A 411 6.23 -0.22 29.48
CA LYS A 411 5.41 0.98 29.65
C LYS A 411 5.58 2.01 28.56
N ALA A 412 6.68 1.98 27.83
CA ALA A 412 6.93 2.85 26.69
C ALA A 412 7.95 2.22 25.75
N TYR A 413 8.12 2.82 24.57
CA TYR A 413 9.18 2.49 23.63
C TYR A 413 9.98 3.75 23.32
N ILE A 414 11.30 3.67 23.38
CA ILE A 414 12.20 4.72 22.89
C ILE A 414 12.80 4.27 21.56
N PHE A 415 12.94 5.19 20.62
CA PHE A 415 13.67 4.97 19.38
C PHE A 415 14.45 6.21 18.95
N GLY A 416 15.51 6.03 18.20
CA GLY A 416 16.33 7.12 17.67
C GLY A 416 17.40 6.64 16.70
N SER A 417 18.17 7.58 16.16
CA SER A 417 19.35 7.28 15.35
C SER A 417 20.48 8.18 15.80
N LYS A 418 21.68 7.64 15.99
CA LYS A 418 22.83 8.44 16.42
C LYS A 418 23.24 9.53 15.42
N GLU A 419 23.09 9.25 14.13
CA GLU A 419 23.66 10.04 13.03
C GLU A 419 22.64 10.45 11.94
N ASP A 420 21.38 10.00 12.00
CA ASP A 420 20.37 10.29 10.97
C ASP A 420 19.03 10.78 11.55
N LEU A 421 18.87 12.11 11.58
CA LEU A 421 17.68 12.77 12.12
C LEU A 421 16.39 12.39 11.37
N ALA A 422 16.49 12.17 10.06
CA ALA A 422 15.33 12.06 9.18
C ALA A 422 14.56 10.76 9.41
N ARG A 423 15.26 9.63 9.65
CA ARG A 423 14.59 8.35 9.88
C ARG A 423 13.81 8.33 11.19
N SER A 424 14.37 8.89 12.26
CA SER A 424 13.64 9.09 13.52
C SER A 424 12.43 10.01 13.35
N TYR A 425 12.60 11.13 12.63
CA TYR A 425 11.52 12.05 12.32
C TYR A 425 10.36 11.37 11.57
N HIS A 426 10.65 10.57 10.54
CA HIS A 426 9.61 9.93 9.73
C HIS A 426 8.85 8.85 10.51
N LEU A 427 9.51 8.12 11.41
CA LEU A 427 8.80 7.19 12.30
C LEU A 427 7.92 7.94 13.30
N ALA A 428 8.40 9.06 13.86
CA ALA A 428 7.60 9.90 14.76
C ALA A 428 6.37 10.50 14.02
N ASP A 429 6.55 11.03 12.80
CA ASP A 429 5.47 11.56 11.98
C ASP A 429 4.41 10.49 11.65
N LEU A 430 4.85 9.28 11.29
CA LEU A 430 3.98 8.14 11.04
C LEU A 430 3.14 7.83 12.28
N ILE A 431 3.77 7.67 13.44
CA ILE A 431 3.07 7.33 14.69
C ILE A 431 2.03 8.40 15.06
N LEU A 432 2.37 9.68 14.90
CA LEU A 432 1.45 10.80 15.13
C LEU A 432 0.25 10.84 14.16
N GLN A 433 0.28 10.13 13.02
CA GLN A 433 -0.90 10.02 12.16
C GLN A 433 -2.02 9.19 12.79
N HIS A 434 -1.69 8.29 13.72
CA HIS A 434 -2.65 7.36 14.33
C HIS A 434 -3.23 7.84 15.66
N ASP A 435 -3.12 9.13 15.95
CA ASP A 435 -3.53 9.71 17.24
C ASP A 435 -2.84 9.03 18.45
N ILE A 436 -1.54 8.75 18.27
CA ILE A 436 -0.64 8.26 19.30
C ILE A 436 0.24 9.43 19.76
N GLU A 437 0.31 9.65 21.06
CA GLU A 437 1.21 10.65 21.63
C GLU A 437 2.67 10.19 21.55
N VAL A 438 3.52 11.12 21.11
CA VAL A 438 4.98 10.96 21.01
C VAL A 438 5.62 12.09 21.82
N TYR A 439 6.76 11.79 22.44
CA TYR A 439 7.51 12.72 23.29
C TYR A 439 8.97 12.81 22.83
N SER A 440 9.55 14.00 22.77
CA SER A 440 10.99 14.20 22.54
C SER A 440 11.72 14.25 23.88
N LEU A 441 13.00 13.88 23.86
CA LEU A 441 13.88 14.02 25.02
C LEU A 441 14.34 15.48 25.20
N LYS A 442 14.54 15.92 26.44
CA LYS A 442 15.15 17.24 26.74
C LYS A 442 16.66 17.19 26.97
N GLU A 443 17.19 16.00 27.21
CA GLU A 443 18.60 15.73 27.44
C GLU A 443 18.96 14.35 26.89
N ASP A 444 20.24 14.15 26.60
CA ASP A 444 20.74 12.86 26.11
C ASP A 444 20.63 11.82 27.23
N VAL A 445 20.23 10.59 26.87
CA VAL A 445 20.09 9.49 27.82
C VAL A 445 20.84 8.27 27.32
N THR A 446 21.44 7.51 28.24
CA THR A 446 22.04 6.21 27.94
C THR A 446 21.28 5.12 28.67
N LEU A 447 20.69 4.20 27.93
CA LEU A 447 19.85 3.11 28.43
C LEU A 447 20.45 1.77 28.00
N ASN A 448 20.81 0.94 28.98
CA ASN A 448 21.43 -0.38 28.75
C ASN A 448 22.65 -0.32 27.80
N GLY A 449 23.45 0.75 27.88
CA GLY A 449 24.64 0.95 27.03
C GLY A 449 24.34 1.53 25.63
N GLN A 450 23.08 1.80 25.30
CA GLN A 450 22.67 2.47 24.07
C GLN A 450 22.38 3.94 24.34
N GLU A 451 22.98 4.82 23.56
CA GLU A 451 22.82 6.27 23.66
C GLU A 451 21.66 6.75 22.78
N PHE A 452 20.82 7.63 23.33
CA PHE A 452 19.72 8.30 22.66
C PHE A 452 19.90 9.81 22.85
N LYS A 453 20.08 10.53 21.74
CA LYS A 453 20.32 11.98 21.75
C LYS A 453 19.02 12.76 21.75
N LYS A 454 19.01 13.92 22.39
CA LYS A 454 17.80 14.74 22.53
C LYS A 454 17.23 15.25 21.21
N GLU A 455 18.10 15.50 20.23
CA GLU A 455 17.71 16.09 18.95
C GLU A 455 16.98 15.10 18.02
N ASN A 456 17.02 13.79 18.31
CA ASN A 456 16.64 12.77 17.32
C ASN A 456 16.09 11.47 17.89
N SER A 457 15.74 11.47 19.17
CA SER A 457 15.15 10.33 19.85
C SER A 457 13.78 10.69 20.41
N TYR A 458 12.87 9.73 20.34
CA TYR A 458 11.48 9.89 20.72
C TYR A 458 11.03 8.75 21.62
N ILE A 459 10.12 9.06 22.53
CA ILE A 459 9.47 8.11 23.43
C ILE A 459 7.98 8.03 23.07
N VAL A 460 7.46 6.81 23.00
CA VAL A 460 6.05 6.48 22.78
C VAL A 460 5.53 5.75 24.02
N PRO A 461 4.80 6.43 24.92
CA PRO A 461 4.15 5.77 26.05
C PRO A 461 3.12 4.75 25.59
N ALA A 462 3.11 3.56 26.18
CA ALA A 462 2.16 2.51 25.82
C ALA A 462 0.78 2.70 26.48
N ASN A 463 0.69 3.37 27.63
CA ASN A 463 -0.56 3.63 28.36
C ASN A 463 -1.37 4.76 27.70
N GLN A 464 -1.92 4.47 26.53
CA GLN A 464 -2.76 5.33 25.71
C GLN A 464 -3.89 4.50 25.09
N PRO A 465 -4.96 5.11 24.56
CA PRO A 465 -6.04 4.35 23.91
C PRO A 465 -5.55 3.47 22.76
N GLN A 466 -4.45 3.84 22.10
CA GLN A 466 -3.88 3.11 20.96
C GLN A 466 -2.86 2.04 21.35
N TYR A 467 -2.86 1.57 22.61
CA TYR A 467 -1.92 0.58 23.13
C TYR A 467 -1.66 -0.59 22.16
N ARG A 468 -2.70 -1.24 21.63
CA ARG A 468 -2.54 -2.42 20.76
C ARG A 468 -1.90 -2.07 19.39
N LEU A 469 -2.20 -0.90 18.83
CA LEU A 469 -1.48 -0.40 17.65
C LEU A 469 -0.01 -0.14 17.95
N ILE A 470 0.30 0.49 19.09
CA ILE A 470 1.69 0.70 19.54
C ILE A 470 2.40 -0.65 19.66
N LYS A 471 1.77 -1.66 20.28
CA LYS A 471 2.34 -3.02 20.34
C LYS A 471 2.60 -3.58 18.95
N ALA A 472 1.65 -3.49 18.03
CA ALA A 472 1.81 -3.99 16.65
C ALA A 472 2.97 -3.31 15.90
N MET A 473 3.25 -2.03 16.16
CA MET A 473 4.35 -1.29 15.52
C MET A 473 5.74 -1.73 16.02
N PHE A 474 5.85 -2.18 17.28
CA PHE A 474 7.12 -2.47 17.95
C PHE A 474 7.34 -3.97 18.25
N GLU A 475 6.34 -4.83 18.09
CA GLU A 475 6.48 -6.25 18.39
C GLU A 475 7.44 -6.96 17.44
N THR A 476 8.08 -8.00 17.97
CA THR A 476 8.82 -9.01 17.18
C THR A 476 8.14 -10.34 17.41
N ARG A 477 7.80 -11.03 16.33
CA ARG A 477 7.03 -12.28 16.37
C ARG A 477 7.58 -13.30 15.41
N THR A 478 7.82 -14.52 15.90
CA THR A 478 8.32 -15.65 15.09
C THR A 478 7.47 -16.92 15.28
N SER A 479 6.38 -16.82 16.05
CA SER A 479 5.45 -17.92 16.32
C SER A 479 4.01 -17.51 16.01
N PHE A 480 3.29 -18.41 15.35
CA PHE A 480 1.97 -18.17 14.79
C PHE A 480 1.11 -19.43 14.95
N GLN A 481 -0.21 -19.24 15.02
CA GLN A 481 -1.16 -20.35 15.07
C GLN A 481 -1.33 -21.06 13.72
N ASP A 482 -1.24 -20.30 12.63
CA ASP A 482 -1.24 -20.77 11.25
C ASP A 482 0.03 -20.26 10.54
N SER A 483 0.48 -20.98 9.53
CA SER A 483 1.63 -20.69 8.67
C SER A 483 1.27 -19.93 7.38
N LEU A 484 -0.01 -19.70 7.16
CA LEU A 484 -0.54 -19.11 5.94
C LEU A 484 -0.87 -17.63 6.15
N PHE A 485 -0.29 -16.79 5.29
CA PHE A 485 -0.50 -15.35 5.30
C PHE A 485 -0.92 -14.90 3.91
N TYR A 486 -1.98 -14.12 3.85
CA TYR A 486 -2.50 -13.50 2.65
C TYR A 486 -1.62 -12.34 2.15
N ASP A 487 -0.96 -11.64 3.08
CA ASP A 487 -0.04 -10.53 2.76
C ASP A 487 1.34 -10.73 3.38
N ILE A 488 1.62 -10.05 4.50
CA ILE A 488 2.92 -10.10 5.19
C ILE A 488 2.76 -10.63 6.61
N SER A 489 3.84 -11.20 7.16
CA SER A 489 3.88 -11.81 8.49
C SER A 489 4.61 -10.97 9.54
N ALA A 490 5.28 -9.87 9.15
CA ALA A 490 5.96 -8.94 10.07
C ALA A 490 6.14 -7.54 9.47
N TRP A 491 6.20 -6.53 10.35
CA TRP A 491 6.34 -5.11 9.99
C TRP A 491 6.96 -4.24 11.10
N THR A 492 7.78 -4.82 11.98
CA THR A 492 8.44 -4.12 13.12
C THR A 492 9.11 -2.81 12.66
N TYR A 493 8.54 -1.65 13.00
CA TYR A 493 8.93 -0.39 12.39
C TYR A 493 10.35 0.07 12.74
N PRO A 494 10.84 -0.06 13.98
CA PRO A 494 12.24 0.27 14.27
C PRO A 494 13.24 -0.49 13.37
N MET A 495 12.94 -1.75 13.02
CA MET A 495 13.75 -2.53 12.08
C MET A 495 13.62 -2.00 10.65
N ALA A 496 12.40 -1.70 10.19
CA ALA A 496 12.14 -1.14 8.86
C ALA A 496 12.82 0.22 8.63
N PHE A 497 12.97 1.02 9.70
CA PHE A 497 13.65 2.31 9.67
C PHE A 497 15.13 2.22 10.05
N ASN A 498 15.63 1.04 10.44
CA ASN A 498 16.98 0.79 10.91
C ASN A 498 17.38 1.76 12.05
N LEU A 499 16.54 1.83 13.08
CA LEU A 499 16.69 2.71 14.24
C LEU A 499 17.09 1.91 15.48
N ASP A 500 17.88 2.55 16.33
CA ASP A 500 18.10 2.12 17.69
C ASP A 500 16.77 2.19 18.45
N TYR A 501 16.38 1.15 19.19
CA TYR A 501 15.13 1.16 19.95
C TYR A 501 15.16 0.24 21.17
N GLN A 502 14.40 0.59 22.21
CA GLN A 502 14.24 -0.22 23.42
C GLN A 502 12.83 -0.08 24.00
N ALA A 503 12.35 -1.16 24.62
CA ALA A 503 11.18 -1.09 25.51
C ALA A 503 11.61 -0.60 26.90
N LEU A 504 10.81 0.28 27.50
CA LEU A 504 11.07 0.93 28.78
C LEU A 504 10.10 0.43 29.84
N ASN A 505 10.61 0.09 31.03
CA ASN A 505 9.78 -0.15 32.21
C ASN A 505 9.50 1.16 32.98
N SER A 506 8.59 1.11 33.97
CA SER A 506 8.20 2.29 34.76
C SER A 506 9.38 3.00 35.44
N ARG A 507 10.40 2.25 35.88
CA ARG A 507 11.57 2.82 36.55
C ARG A 507 12.39 3.67 35.59
N ILE A 508 12.61 3.18 34.36
CA ILE A 508 13.39 3.87 33.35
C ILE A 508 12.61 5.07 32.79
N LEU A 509 11.32 4.89 32.53
CA LEU A 509 10.46 5.97 32.01
C LEU A 509 10.44 7.19 32.95
N ASN A 510 10.35 6.98 34.25
CA ASN A 510 10.33 8.06 35.25
C ASN A 510 11.66 8.84 35.36
N LEU A 511 12.74 8.33 34.76
CA LEU A 511 14.04 9.02 34.71
C LEU A 511 14.17 9.91 33.48
N ALA A 512 13.30 9.76 32.47
CA ALA A 512 13.40 10.52 31.23
C ALA A 512 12.73 11.89 31.38
N ASN A 513 13.51 12.96 31.17
CA ASN A 513 12.98 14.31 31.05
C ASN A 513 12.52 14.57 29.61
N VAL A 514 11.21 14.67 29.41
CA VAL A 514 10.60 14.72 28.07
C VAL A 514 9.64 15.89 27.88
N GLU A 515 9.30 16.17 26.62
CA GLU A 515 8.22 17.06 26.22
C GLU A 515 7.34 16.41 25.16
N LYS A 516 6.04 16.71 25.22
CA LYS A 516 5.08 16.18 24.25
C LYS A 516 5.32 16.83 22.89
N VAL A 517 5.40 16.02 21.84
CA VAL A 517 5.50 16.49 20.45
C VAL A 517 4.10 16.84 19.96
N ASP A 518 3.92 18.08 19.51
CA ASP A 518 2.73 18.50 18.77
C ASP A 518 2.93 18.16 17.29
N LYS A 519 1.98 17.42 16.70
CA LYS A 519 1.98 17.04 15.29
C LYS A 519 2.16 18.23 14.34
N SER A 520 1.60 19.38 14.68
CA SER A 520 1.71 20.61 13.87
C SER A 520 3.10 21.27 13.94
N ASN A 521 3.87 20.97 14.99
CA ASN A 521 5.20 21.52 15.23
C ASN A 521 6.33 20.52 14.92
N LEU A 522 6.01 19.25 14.63
CA LEU A 522 7.00 18.27 14.21
C LEU A 522 7.54 18.66 12.83
N VAL A 523 8.74 19.23 12.82
CA VAL A 523 9.44 19.63 11.60
C VAL A 523 10.84 19.06 11.56
N LEU A 524 11.27 18.59 10.40
CA LEU A 524 12.65 18.19 10.19
C LEU A 524 13.50 19.46 10.08
N ALA A 525 14.48 19.62 10.97
CA ALA A 525 15.33 20.80 11.01
C ALA A 525 16.03 21.04 9.64
N PRO A 526 16.07 22.28 9.14
CA PRO A 526 16.82 22.59 7.92
C PRO A 526 18.31 22.40 8.16
N GLY A 527 19.01 21.86 7.16
CA GLY A 527 20.46 21.79 7.19
C GLY A 527 21.10 23.17 7.03
N LYS A 528 22.37 23.29 7.39
CA LYS A 528 23.14 24.55 7.30
C LYS A 528 24.55 24.32 6.78
N VAL A 529 25.17 25.40 6.29
CA VAL A 529 26.62 25.40 6.07
C VAL A 529 27.31 25.81 7.37
N ILE A 530 28.15 24.92 7.91
CA ILE A 530 28.97 25.15 9.11
C ILE A 530 30.32 25.68 8.65
N GLY A 531 30.53 26.98 8.83
CA GLY A 531 31.73 27.71 8.40
C GLY A 531 31.43 28.98 7.63
N ALA A 532 32.43 29.54 6.95
CA ALA A 532 32.38 30.82 6.25
C ALA A 532 32.68 30.66 4.74
N PRO A 533 32.31 31.64 3.90
CA PRO A 533 32.80 31.71 2.51
C PRO A 533 34.33 31.75 2.45
N GLY A 534 34.91 31.38 1.30
CA GLY A 534 36.37 31.34 1.11
C GLY A 534 37.05 30.08 1.66
N ALA A 535 36.28 29.05 2.05
CA ALA A 535 36.81 27.75 2.42
C ALA A 535 37.62 27.11 1.29
N TYR A 536 38.65 26.33 1.62
CA TYR A 536 39.43 25.57 0.64
C TYR A 536 38.54 24.60 -0.14
N GLN A 537 37.63 23.92 0.56
CA GLN A 537 36.59 23.07 0.00
C GLN A 537 35.43 22.94 1.00
N TYR A 538 34.31 22.33 0.61
CA TYR A 538 33.26 21.92 1.55
C TYR A 538 33.12 20.40 1.58
N ALA A 539 32.58 19.84 2.66
CA ALA A 539 32.29 18.42 2.81
C ALA A 539 30.89 18.18 3.39
N MET A 540 30.23 17.12 2.93
CA MET A 540 28.91 16.68 3.38
C MET A 540 28.97 15.20 3.72
N GLU A 541 28.65 14.84 4.97
CA GLU A 541 28.59 13.44 5.38
C GLU A 541 27.45 12.70 4.67
N TRP A 542 27.66 11.42 4.38
CA TRP A 542 26.68 10.58 3.68
C TRP A 542 25.71 9.85 4.66
N THR A 543 25.85 10.10 5.96
CA THR A 543 25.08 9.44 7.03
C THR A 543 23.61 9.87 7.06
N GLY A 544 23.27 11.11 6.70
CA GLY A 544 21.89 11.57 6.65
C GLY A 544 21.07 10.92 5.52
N TYR A 545 19.79 10.58 5.78
CA TYR A 545 18.88 9.96 4.80
C TYR A 545 18.78 10.74 3.49
N TYR A 546 18.78 12.08 3.56
CA TYR A 546 18.64 12.98 2.42
C TYR A 546 19.97 13.44 1.80
N ALA A 547 21.11 12.86 2.18
CA ALA A 547 22.38 13.15 1.52
C ALA A 547 22.35 12.91 -0.01
N PRO A 548 21.66 11.87 -0.54
CA PRO A 548 21.48 11.70 -1.99
C PRO A 548 20.71 12.84 -2.67
N LYS A 549 19.68 13.38 -2.00
CA LYS A 549 18.92 14.56 -2.48
C LYS A 549 19.84 15.78 -2.62
N ALA A 550 20.69 16.02 -1.62
CA ALA A 550 21.65 17.11 -1.66
C ALA A 550 22.70 16.91 -2.74
N ALA A 551 23.26 15.70 -2.89
CA ALA A 551 24.22 15.39 -3.96
C ALA A 551 23.63 15.59 -5.35
N ASN A 552 22.39 15.15 -5.60
CA ASN A 552 21.68 15.42 -6.85
C ASN A 552 21.56 16.93 -7.13
N LYS A 553 21.15 17.72 -6.14
CA LYS A 553 21.07 19.19 -6.28
C LYS A 553 22.43 19.84 -6.54
N LEU A 554 23.49 19.36 -5.88
CA LEU A 554 24.86 19.85 -6.09
C LEU A 554 25.32 19.60 -7.53
N MET A 555 25.14 18.37 -8.02
CA MET A 555 25.51 18.00 -9.39
C MET A 555 24.70 18.78 -10.44
N ASN A 556 23.39 18.96 -10.23
CA ASN A 556 22.55 19.76 -11.12
C ASN A 556 22.92 21.25 -11.12
N ALA A 557 23.53 21.75 -10.04
CA ALA A 557 24.06 23.11 -9.97
C ALA A 557 25.49 23.25 -10.56
N GLY A 558 26.05 22.17 -11.13
CA GLY A 558 27.37 22.17 -11.77
C GLY A 558 28.55 22.10 -10.80
N PHE A 559 28.33 21.80 -9.52
CA PHE A 559 29.43 21.63 -8.57
C PHE A 559 30.22 20.36 -8.85
N LEU A 560 31.54 20.43 -8.60
CA LEU A 560 32.37 19.23 -8.58
C LEU A 560 32.08 18.47 -7.29
N VAL A 561 31.48 17.30 -7.44
CA VAL A 561 31.17 16.38 -6.33
C VAL A 561 32.13 15.19 -6.41
N ARG A 562 32.89 14.97 -5.35
CA ARG A 562 33.80 13.83 -5.20
C ARG A 562 33.41 12.99 -3.98
N VAL A 563 33.54 11.68 -4.05
CA VAL A 563 33.36 10.80 -2.89
C VAL A 563 34.70 10.46 -2.24
N ALA A 564 34.73 10.38 -0.91
CA ALA A 564 35.87 9.87 -0.15
C ALA A 564 35.71 8.37 0.17
N HIS A 565 36.68 7.55 -0.24
CA HIS A 565 36.70 6.11 0.03
C HIS A 565 37.39 5.73 1.36
N ALA A 566 37.96 6.71 2.05
CA ALA A 566 38.62 6.54 3.34
C ALA A 566 38.27 7.70 4.28
N GLU A 567 38.38 7.44 5.58
CA GLU A 567 38.17 8.44 6.63
C GLU A 567 39.26 9.51 6.63
N PHE A 568 38.90 10.70 7.09
CA PHE A 568 39.83 11.79 7.36
C PHE A 568 39.33 12.68 8.48
N SER A 569 40.25 13.43 9.09
CA SER A 569 39.93 14.41 10.13
C SER A 569 40.56 15.75 9.82
N THR A 570 39.78 16.80 10.02
CA THR A 570 40.21 18.20 9.91
C THR A 570 41.08 18.60 11.11
N PRO A 571 41.94 19.63 10.99
CA PRO A 571 42.80 20.07 12.10
C PRO A 571 42.03 20.52 13.36
N ASP A 572 40.80 20.98 13.21
CA ASP A 572 39.86 21.34 14.29
C ASP A 572 39.15 20.12 14.92
N GLY A 573 39.47 18.91 14.45
CA GLY A 573 39.07 17.66 15.09
C GLY A 573 37.76 17.04 14.58
N LYS A 574 37.10 17.62 13.57
CA LYS A 574 35.94 16.98 12.94
C LYS A 574 36.41 15.85 12.02
N THR A 575 35.92 14.64 12.29
CA THR A 575 36.14 13.43 11.50
C THR A 575 35.00 13.20 10.52
N PHE A 576 35.34 12.71 9.33
CA PHE A 576 34.43 12.39 8.24
C PHE A 576 34.59 10.92 7.84
N GLY A 577 33.45 10.24 7.71
CA GLY A 577 33.38 8.82 7.33
C GLY A 577 33.56 8.55 5.84
N ARG A 578 33.60 7.27 5.48
CA ARG A 578 33.53 6.81 4.07
C ARG A 578 32.21 7.24 3.43
N GLY A 579 32.27 7.57 2.15
CA GLY A 579 31.13 8.10 1.39
C GLY A 579 30.97 9.62 1.51
N THR A 580 31.73 10.29 2.37
CA THR A 580 31.67 11.76 2.50
C THR A 580 31.88 12.41 1.14
N ILE A 581 30.98 13.35 0.82
CA ILE A 581 30.98 14.10 -0.42
C ILE A 581 31.81 15.36 -0.23
N LEU A 582 32.89 15.49 -1.00
CA LEU A 582 33.71 16.69 -1.10
C LEU A 582 33.20 17.56 -2.25
N ILE A 583 32.96 18.83 -1.97
CA ILE A 583 32.26 19.77 -2.85
C ILE A 583 33.20 20.90 -3.26
N GLY A 584 33.52 20.98 -4.54
CA GLY A 584 34.30 22.07 -5.15
C GLY A 584 33.48 22.87 -6.17
N LYS A 585 34.03 24.00 -6.63
CA LYS A 585 33.35 24.90 -7.59
C LYS A 585 32.94 24.19 -8.89
N GLY A 586 33.76 23.28 -9.42
CA GLY A 586 33.48 22.58 -10.68
C GLY A 586 33.17 23.55 -11.81
N ASP A 587 32.13 23.24 -12.59
CA ASP A 587 31.64 24.02 -13.73
C ASP A 587 30.53 25.01 -13.34
N SER A 588 30.24 25.19 -12.05
CA SER A 588 29.15 26.06 -11.58
C SER A 588 29.30 27.53 -11.99
N GLY A 589 30.53 27.98 -12.28
CA GLY A 589 30.84 29.38 -12.62
C GLY A 589 30.60 30.38 -11.48
N LEU A 590 30.30 29.90 -10.26
CA LEU A 590 30.01 30.73 -9.10
C LEU A 590 31.28 31.25 -8.42
N ASP A 591 31.24 32.51 -7.99
CA ASP A 591 32.23 33.02 -7.03
C ASP A 591 32.02 32.42 -5.62
N GLU A 592 32.90 32.76 -4.67
CA GLU A 592 32.91 32.14 -3.34
C GLU A 592 31.68 32.48 -2.50
N ASN A 593 31.15 33.70 -2.63
CA ASN A 593 29.97 34.11 -1.89
C ASN A 593 28.72 33.49 -2.50
N ALA A 594 28.61 33.49 -3.83
CA ALA A 594 27.50 32.86 -4.54
C ALA A 594 27.47 31.34 -4.31
N MET A 595 28.64 30.68 -4.31
CA MET A 595 28.77 29.27 -3.93
C MET A 595 28.27 29.04 -2.50
N TYR A 596 28.76 29.81 -1.53
CA TYR A 596 28.35 29.67 -0.12
C TYR A 596 26.83 29.85 0.07
N HIS A 597 26.24 30.85 -0.60
CA HIS A 597 24.78 31.04 -0.58
C HIS A 597 24.03 29.86 -1.19
N LYS A 598 24.49 29.35 -2.34
CA LYS A 598 23.85 28.19 -2.98
C LYS A 598 23.97 26.91 -2.14
N LEU A 599 25.11 26.70 -1.47
CA LEU A 599 25.29 25.60 -0.53
C LEU A 599 24.33 25.70 0.66
N ASN A 600 24.10 26.90 1.20
CA ASN A 600 23.11 27.10 2.27
C ASN A 600 21.68 26.78 1.80
N GLU A 601 21.31 27.19 0.58
CA GLU A 601 20.01 26.83 -0.01
C GLU A 601 19.85 25.30 -0.16
N ILE A 602 20.90 24.62 -0.64
CA ILE A 602 20.90 23.16 -0.82
C ILE A 602 20.84 22.44 0.52
N ALA A 603 21.65 22.86 1.50
CA ALA A 603 21.68 22.31 2.85
C ALA A 603 20.32 22.42 3.52
N ALA A 604 19.73 23.63 3.51
CA ALA A 604 18.44 23.89 4.12
C ALA A 604 17.32 23.07 3.48
N SER A 605 17.24 23.07 2.14
CA SER A 605 16.17 22.37 1.40
C SER A 605 16.36 20.85 1.29
N SER A 606 17.46 20.32 1.81
CA SER A 606 17.77 18.88 1.83
C SER A 606 18.00 18.34 3.24
N ASN A 607 17.84 19.17 4.28
CA ASN A 607 17.96 18.77 5.68
C ASN A 607 19.29 18.07 6.01
N VAL A 608 20.38 18.53 5.39
CA VAL A 608 21.73 17.99 5.64
C VAL A 608 22.73 19.13 5.85
N ASP A 609 23.65 18.94 6.77
CA ASP A 609 24.69 19.91 7.06
C ASP A 609 25.87 19.76 6.09
N ILE A 610 26.47 20.91 5.74
CA ILE A 610 27.66 21.00 4.88
C ILE A 610 28.75 21.74 5.65
N PHE A 611 29.95 21.19 5.73
CA PHE A 611 31.04 21.71 6.53
C PHE A 611 32.09 22.38 5.65
N ALA A 612 32.52 23.59 6.01
CA ALA A 612 33.69 24.22 5.40
C ALA A 612 34.97 23.51 5.84
N ILE A 613 35.84 23.22 4.88
CA ILE A 613 37.20 22.71 5.10
C ILE A 613 38.16 23.82 4.69
N ASN A 614 38.99 24.28 5.64
CA ASN A 614 39.86 25.45 5.44
C ASN A 614 41.27 25.12 4.95
N THR A 615 41.63 23.83 4.86
CA THR A 615 42.94 23.38 4.39
C THR A 615 42.85 22.03 3.67
N GLY A 616 43.75 21.79 2.71
CA GLY A 616 43.91 20.48 2.09
C GLY A 616 44.68 19.47 2.95
N TYR A 617 45.28 19.91 4.05
CA TYR A 617 46.11 19.10 4.96
C TYR A 617 45.28 18.56 6.13
N THR A 618 44.95 17.28 6.08
CA THR A 618 44.09 16.57 7.03
C THR A 618 44.79 15.33 7.57
N SER A 619 44.34 14.82 8.71
CA SER A 619 44.75 13.49 9.19
C SER A 619 43.99 12.41 8.40
N GLY A 620 44.62 11.28 8.10
CA GLY A 620 44.08 10.28 7.18
C GLY A 620 44.36 10.64 5.72
N ILE A 621 43.33 10.69 4.87
CA ILE A 621 43.50 11.16 3.48
C ILE A 621 43.47 12.68 3.40
N ASN A 622 44.33 13.27 2.56
CA ASN A 622 44.32 14.70 2.23
C ASN A 622 43.26 15.02 1.16
N MET A 623 42.84 16.29 1.03
CA MET A 623 41.77 16.69 0.09
C MET A 623 42.09 16.50 -1.40
N GLY A 624 43.38 16.30 -1.73
CA GLY A 624 43.86 15.94 -3.07
C GLY A 624 44.21 14.45 -3.23
N SER A 625 43.83 13.59 -2.29
CA SER A 625 44.17 12.17 -2.28
C SER A 625 43.54 11.40 -3.45
N THR A 626 44.26 10.39 -3.95
CA THR A 626 43.76 9.41 -4.94
C THR A 626 42.70 8.47 -4.37
N PHE A 627 42.46 8.50 -3.06
CA PHE A 627 41.32 7.83 -2.40
C PHE A 627 40.03 8.68 -2.45
N THR A 628 40.02 9.74 -3.26
CA THR A 628 38.82 10.50 -3.61
C THR A 628 38.59 10.41 -5.11
N GLU A 629 37.34 10.25 -5.52
CA GLU A 629 36.98 10.10 -6.94
C GLU A 629 35.83 11.06 -7.30
N PRO A 630 35.89 11.78 -8.44
CA PRO A 630 34.72 12.52 -8.94
C PRO A 630 33.57 11.59 -9.26
N LEU A 631 32.35 12.03 -8.98
CA LEU A 631 31.13 11.31 -9.32
C LEU A 631 30.50 11.89 -10.58
N ASP A 632 30.18 11.02 -11.54
CA ASP A 632 29.27 11.40 -12.61
C ASP A 632 27.85 11.54 -12.07
N LYS A 633 27.12 12.53 -12.59
CA LYS A 633 25.70 12.70 -12.26
C LYS A 633 24.92 11.49 -12.75
N PRO A 634 24.09 10.84 -11.91
CA PRO A 634 23.22 9.77 -12.36
C PRO A 634 22.21 10.26 -13.41
N GLU A 635 22.31 9.73 -14.62
CA GLU A 635 21.31 9.85 -15.69
C GLU A 635 20.61 8.49 -15.79
N ILE A 636 19.35 8.45 -15.32
CA ILE A 636 18.69 7.20 -14.92
C ILE A 636 17.57 6.83 -15.89
N ALA A 637 17.60 5.57 -16.36
CA ALA A 637 16.46 4.91 -16.98
C ALA A 637 15.88 3.83 -16.05
N LEU A 638 14.61 3.96 -15.67
CA LEU A 638 13.84 2.94 -14.96
C LEU A 638 13.01 2.16 -15.97
N LEU A 639 13.23 0.86 -16.11
CA LEU A 639 12.45 0.04 -17.02
C LEU A 639 11.01 -0.10 -16.54
N VAL A 640 10.07 0.01 -17.47
CA VAL A 640 8.62 -0.07 -17.26
C VAL A 640 7.94 -0.88 -18.37
N GLU A 641 6.64 -1.15 -18.22
CA GLU A 641 5.81 -1.90 -19.18
C GLU A 641 6.24 -3.36 -19.46
N GLY A 642 5.57 -4.00 -20.44
CA GLY A 642 5.82 -5.37 -20.90
C GLY A 642 5.50 -6.42 -19.85
N GLY A 643 6.43 -6.65 -18.93
CA GLY A 643 6.30 -7.58 -17.81
C GLY A 643 6.89 -7.09 -16.50
N VAL A 644 7.34 -5.84 -16.43
CA VAL A 644 7.88 -5.22 -15.20
C VAL A 644 6.78 -5.15 -14.13
N ASN A 645 7.12 -5.47 -12.89
CA ASN A 645 6.22 -5.32 -11.75
C ASN A 645 5.98 -3.83 -11.47
N SER A 646 4.74 -3.38 -11.65
CA SER A 646 4.39 -1.97 -11.47
C SER A 646 4.54 -1.48 -10.03
N TYR A 647 4.35 -2.34 -9.02
CA TYR A 647 4.52 -1.94 -7.62
C TYR A 647 5.98 -1.61 -7.32
N GLU A 648 6.92 -2.49 -7.68
CA GLU A 648 8.34 -2.22 -7.43
C GLU A 648 8.87 -1.06 -8.28
N ALA A 649 8.44 -0.93 -9.54
CA ALA A 649 8.75 0.23 -10.35
C ALA A 649 8.22 1.54 -9.71
N GLY A 650 7.00 1.49 -9.17
CA GLY A 650 6.36 2.60 -8.46
C GLY A 650 7.09 3.00 -7.19
N GLU A 651 7.55 2.02 -6.40
CA GLU A 651 8.37 2.23 -5.21
C GLU A 651 9.69 2.95 -5.52
N ILE A 652 10.38 2.53 -6.58
CA ILE A 652 11.60 3.18 -7.06
C ILE A 652 11.31 4.59 -7.56
N TRP A 653 10.26 4.76 -8.38
CA TRP A 653 9.86 6.06 -8.90
C TRP A 653 9.55 7.04 -7.76
N HIS A 654 8.73 6.63 -6.79
CA HIS A 654 8.40 7.45 -5.64
C HIS A 654 9.62 7.82 -4.78
N LEU A 655 10.52 6.87 -4.51
CA LEU A 655 11.75 7.16 -3.77
C LEU A 655 12.58 8.26 -4.48
N LEU A 656 12.82 8.10 -5.77
CA LEU A 656 13.68 9.00 -6.53
C LEU A 656 13.02 10.36 -6.79
N ASP A 657 11.75 10.37 -7.21
CA ASP A 657 11.02 11.59 -7.55
C ASP A 657 10.57 12.34 -6.28
N GLN A 658 9.74 11.72 -5.44
CA GLN A 658 9.13 12.42 -4.29
C GLN A 658 10.09 12.66 -3.14
N ARG A 659 10.97 11.69 -2.81
CA ARG A 659 11.85 11.85 -1.64
C ARG A 659 13.18 12.50 -2.00
N MET A 660 13.77 12.11 -3.13
CA MET A 660 15.11 12.57 -3.53
C MET A 660 15.10 13.73 -4.53
N GLY A 661 13.95 14.05 -5.15
CA GLY A 661 13.84 15.12 -6.14
C GLY A 661 14.72 14.88 -7.36
N MET A 662 14.86 13.63 -7.78
CA MET A 662 15.69 13.19 -8.89
C MET A 662 14.86 13.00 -10.16
N ALA A 663 15.37 13.53 -11.27
CA ALA A 663 14.78 13.25 -12.58
C ALA A 663 15.08 11.81 -12.99
N ILE A 664 14.08 11.13 -13.55
CA ILE A 664 14.16 9.74 -13.98
C ILE A 664 13.39 9.58 -15.28
N THR A 665 13.92 8.80 -16.22
CA THR A 665 13.17 8.39 -17.40
C THR A 665 12.49 7.05 -17.13
N LEU A 666 11.17 7.02 -17.13
CA LEU A 666 10.39 5.78 -17.23
C LEU A 666 10.53 5.27 -18.67
N LEU A 667 11.32 4.22 -18.89
CA LEU A 667 11.67 3.69 -20.21
C LEU A 667 10.89 2.40 -20.48
N PRO A 668 9.91 2.40 -21.41
CA PRO A 668 9.23 1.18 -21.83
C PRO A 668 10.22 0.12 -22.30
N MET A 669 9.99 -1.12 -21.90
CA MET A 669 10.89 -2.24 -22.18
C MET A 669 11.10 -2.46 -23.69
N ASP A 670 10.10 -2.18 -24.53
CA ASP A 670 10.17 -2.31 -25.99
C ASP A 670 10.97 -1.18 -26.67
N ALA A 671 11.26 -0.09 -25.95
CA ALA A 671 12.12 0.98 -26.44
C ALA A 671 13.61 0.63 -26.38
N ILE A 672 14.01 -0.47 -25.71
CA ILE A 672 15.40 -0.91 -25.63
C ILE A 672 15.87 -1.41 -27.01
N GLY A 673 16.69 -0.59 -27.66
CA GLY A 673 17.35 -0.86 -28.92
C GLY A 673 18.74 -0.21 -28.98
N GLY A 674 19.42 -0.34 -30.12
CA GLY A 674 20.87 -0.11 -30.27
C GLY A 674 21.47 1.03 -29.42
N ASN A 675 21.07 2.28 -29.67
CA ASN A 675 21.65 3.46 -29.00
C ASN A 675 20.69 4.10 -27.98
N THR A 676 19.57 3.45 -27.62
CA THR A 676 18.60 4.02 -26.69
C THR A 676 19.24 4.34 -25.33
N LEU A 677 20.18 3.50 -24.90
CA LEU A 677 20.80 3.59 -23.57
C LEU A 677 21.97 4.59 -23.47
N ASP A 678 22.45 5.14 -24.59
CA ASP A 678 23.65 6.01 -24.61
C ASP A 678 23.49 7.32 -23.82
N LYS A 679 22.25 7.72 -23.52
CA LYS A 679 21.92 8.91 -22.71
C LYS A 679 21.95 8.65 -21.20
N TYR A 680 22.08 7.39 -20.79
CA TYR A 680 21.98 6.98 -19.40
C TYR A 680 23.27 6.30 -18.95
N ASN A 681 23.66 6.54 -17.70
CA ASN A 681 24.76 5.82 -17.05
C ASN A 681 24.26 4.86 -15.96
N VAL A 682 22.97 4.92 -15.61
CA VAL A 682 22.30 4.00 -14.69
C VAL A 682 21.02 3.44 -15.31
N VAL A 683 20.87 2.11 -15.30
CA VAL A 683 19.64 1.41 -15.68
C VAL A 683 19.10 0.64 -14.49
N LEU A 684 17.84 0.89 -14.14
CA LEU A 684 17.14 0.23 -13.04
C LEU A 684 16.15 -0.79 -13.61
N MET A 685 16.28 -2.04 -13.17
CA MET A 685 15.45 -3.18 -13.58
C MET A 685 14.74 -3.77 -12.33
N PRO A 686 13.51 -3.34 -12.04
CA PRO A 686 12.71 -3.90 -10.94
C PRO A 686 12.42 -5.39 -11.14
N ASP A 687 11.82 -6.06 -10.16
CA ASP A 687 11.28 -7.41 -10.39
C ASP A 687 10.25 -7.43 -11.53
N GLY A 688 10.10 -8.58 -12.18
CA GLY A 688 9.20 -8.76 -13.29
C GLY A 688 9.63 -9.83 -14.28
N ARG A 689 8.87 -9.94 -15.37
CA ARG A 689 9.12 -10.87 -16.47
C ARG A 689 9.77 -10.14 -17.64
N TYR A 690 11.04 -10.46 -17.90
CA TYR A 690 11.86 -9.81 -18.94
C TYR A 690 11.99 -10.60 -20.24
N ASN A 691 11.19 -11.66 -20.42
CA ASN A 691 11.23 -12.51 -21.61
C ASN A 691 11.02 -11.72 -22.91
N GLY A 692 10.26 -10.63 -22.87
CA GLY A 692 10.02 -9.76 -24.03
C GLY A 692 11.26 -8.99 -24.52
N LEU A 693 12.29 -8.77 -23.68
CA LEU A 693 13.58 -8.25 -24.14
C LEU A 693 14.35 -9.26 -24.99
N GLY A 694 14.23 -10.55 -24.65
CA GLY A 694 14.93 -11.64 -25.31
C GLY A 694 16.45 -11.47 -25.35
N LYS A 695 17.10 -12.27 -26.22
CA LYS A 695 18.56 -12.25 -26.38
C LYS A 695 19.07 -10.94 -27.01
N SER A 696 18.26 -10.29 -27.84
CA SER A 696 18.61 -9.01 -28.47
C SER A 696 18.70 -7.89 -27.44
N GLY A 697 17.71 -7.76 -26.56
CA GLY A 697 17.75 -6.79 -25.47
C GLY A 697 18.88 -7.10 -24.49
N ALA A 698 19.12 -8.38 -24.19
CA ALA A 698 20.26 -8.80 -23.37
C ALA A 698 21.61 -8.39 -23.99
N ALA A 699 21.78 -8.53 -25.32
CA ALA A 699 22.99 -8.11 -26.01
C ALA A 699 23.22 -6.60 -25.93
N VAL A 700 22.16 -5.79 -26.07
CA VAL A 700 22.21 -4.33 -25.89
C VAL A 700 22.65 -3.97 -24.47
N LEU A 701 22.05 -4.59 -23.45
CA LEU A 701 22.44 -4.40 -22.05
C LEU A 701 23.90 -4.82 -21.81
N LYS A 702 24.32 -5.97 -22.37
CA LYS A 702 25.69 -6.48 -22.25
C LYS A 702 26.70 -5.52 -22.84
N GLU A 703 26.43 -4.97 -24.03
CA GLU A 703 27.27 -3.96 -24.66
C GLU A 703 27.32 -2.67 -23.84
N TRP A 704 26.17 -2.17 -23.40
CA TRP A 704 26.07 -0.93 -22.61
C TRP A 704 26.80 -1.03 -21.26
N VAL A 705 26.60 -2.13 -20.51
CA VAL A 705 27.34 -2.38 -19.26
C VAL A 705 28.85 -2.48 -19.57
N SER A 706 29.25 -3.17 -20.64
CA SER A 706 30.67 -3.29 -21.01
C SER A 706 31.36 -1.94 -21.24
N LYS A 707 30.61 -0.90 -21.67
CA LYS A 707 31.09 0.47 -21.88
C LYS A 707 31.19 1.31 -20.59
N GLY A 708 30.73 0.81 -19.44
CA GLY A 708 30.83 1.52 -18.16
C GLY A 708 29.51 1.73 -17.41
N GLY A 709 28.38 1.34 -18.00
CA GLY A 709 27.07 1.50 -17.37
C GLY A 709 26.93 0.77 -16.04
N THR A 710 26.11 1.32 -15.15
CA THR A 710 25.72 0.69 -13.88
C THR A 710 24.30 0.15 -14.00
N LEU A 711 24.17 -1.18 -13.93
CA LEU A 711 22.88 -1.84 -13.95
C LEU A 711 22.47 -2.24 -12.53
N VAL A 712 21.26 -1.89 -12.12
CA VAL A 712 20.70 -2.26 -10.81
C VAL A 712 19.47 -3.13 -11.02
N ALA A 713 19.46 -4.36 -10.48
CA ALA A 713 18.42 -5.34 -10.77
C ALA A 713 17.92 -6.07 -9.50
N LYS A 714 16.64 -6.43 -9.49
CA LYS A 714 16.03 -7.31 -8.48
C LYS A 714 15.23 -8.44 -9.12
N GLY A 715 15.12 -9.58 -8.43
CA GLY A 715 14.12 -10.59 -8.72
C GLY A 715 14.32 -11.28 -10.08
N GLY A 716 13.25 -11.31 -10.88
CA GLY A 716 13.22 -11.79 -12.26
C GLY A 716 14.17 -11.05 -13.20
N ALA A 717 14.52 -9.78 -12.94
CA ALA A 717 15.56 -9.08 -13.70
C ALA A 717 16.93 -9.73 -13.49
N VAL A 718 17.31 -10.05 -12.24
CA VAL A 718 18.60 -10.71 -11.94
C VAL A 718 18.65 -12.10 -12.60
N ARG A 719 17.53 -12.84 -12.58
CA ARG A 719 17.42 -14.13 -13.30
C ARG A 719 17.63 -13.97 -14.80
N PHE A 720 16.99 -12.98 -15.42
CA PHE A 720 17.15 -12.71 -16.85
C PHE A 720 18.61 -12.38 -17.21
N LEU A 721 19.29 -11.58 -16.39
CA LEU A 721 20.70 -11.22 -16.58
C LEU A 721 21.62 -12.43 -16.43
N ALA A 722 21.35 -13.31 -15.47
CA ALA A 722 22.09 -14.55 -15.27
C ALA A 722 21.92 -15.51 -16.46
N GLN A 723 20.66 -15.75 -16.86
CA GLN A 723 20.31 -16.66 -17.96
C GLN A 723 20.87 -16.24 -19.32
N ASN A 724 21.09 -14.95 -19.53
CA ASN A 724 21.65 -14.41 -20.78
C ASN A 724 23.11 -13.99 -20.65
N GLU A 725 23.80 -14.40 -19.58
CA GLU A 725 25.23 -14.15 -19.35
C GLU A 725 25.59 -12.64 -19.42
N VAL A 726 24.70 -11.79 -18.93
CA VAL A 726 24.96 -10.35 -18.76
C VAL A 726 25.71 -10.13 -17.45
N GLY A 727 25.34 -10.85 -16.37
CA GLY A 727 26.02 -10.84 -15.09
C GLY A 727 26.11 -12.23 -14.46
N SER A 728 27.13 -12.44 -13.64
CA SER A 728 27.37 -13.71 -12.93
C SER A 728 26.58 -13.74 -11.62
N PHE A 729 25.42 -14.39 -11.65
CA PHE A 729 24.58 -14.66 -10.48
C PHE A 729 24.17 -16.13 -10.47
N SER A 730 24.15 -16.73 -9.28
CA SER A 730 23.69 -18.10 -9.06
C SER A 730 22.64 -18.13 -7.96
N PHE A 731 21.77 -19.13 -8.03
CA PHE A 731 20.63 -19.28 -7.13
C PHE A 731 20.59 -20.71 -6.61
N LYS A 732 20.30 -20.85 -5.32
CA LYS A 732 20.15 -22.14 -4.68
C LYS A 732 18.78 -22.73 -5.04
N GLU A 733 18.79 -23.91 -5.64
CA GLU A 733 17.59 -24.71 -5.82
C GLU A 733 17.29 -25.47 -4.53
N LEU A 734 16.13 -25.22 -3.93
CA LEU A 734 15.64 -26.01 -2.82
C LEU A 734 14.84 -27.20 -3.35
N PRO A 735 14.85 -28.36 -2.69
CA PRO A 735 14.06 -29.50 -3.13
C PRO A 735 12.56 -29.13 -3.13
N GLU A 736 11.98 -29.01 -4.32
CA GLU A 736 10.55 -28.67 -4.48
C GLU A 736 9.64 -29.90 -4.27
N THR A 737 10.17 -31.11 -4.54
CA THR A 737 9.36 -32.33 -4.54
C THR A 737 9.19 -32.90 -3.15
N GLU A 738 7.94 -32.87 -2.69
CA GLU A 738 7.50 -33.63 -1.53
C GLU A 738 7.73 -35.13 -1.80
N GLN A 739 8.52 -35.81 -0.97
CA GLN A 739 8.78 -37.24 -1.13
C GLN A 739 7.57 -38.06 -0.65
N GLY A 740 7.27 -39.16 -1.34
CA GLY A 740 6.22 -40.13 -0.96
C GLY A 740 5.43 -40.66 -2.16
N LEU A 741 4.67 -41.74 -1.93
CA LEU A 741 3.77 -42.30 -2.95
C LEU A 741 2.45 -41.52 -3.06
N GLN A 742 1.93 -41.04 -1.93
CA GLN A 742 0.66 -40.31 -1.83
C GLN A 742 0.61 -39.45 -0.56
N LYS A 743 0.00 -38.27 -0.64
CA LYS A 743 -0.43 -37.43 0.48
C LYS A 743 -1.93 -37.15 0.36
N SER A 744 -2.56 -36.66 1.43
CA SER A 744 -3.95 -36.19 1.35
C SER A 744 -4.03 -35.02 0.37
N TYR A 745 -4.93 -35.10 -0.61
CA TYR A 745 -5.15 -34.02 -1.56
C TYR A 745 -5.62 -32.74 -0.87
N ALA A 746 -6.42 -32.88 0.20
CA ALA A 746 -6.93 -31.75 0.98
C ALA A 746 -5.83 -30.93 1.68
N ASP A 747 -4.63 -31.50 1.86
CA ASP A 747 -3.51 -30.83 2.51
C ASP A 747 -2.64 -30.04 1.51
N TYR A 748 -2.87 -30.18 0.20
CA TYR A 748 -1.99 -29.63 -0.83
C TYR A 748 -1.87 -28.10 -0.73
N ASP A 749 -2.99 -27.38 -0.65
CA ASP A 749 -2.99 -25.92 -0.60
C ASP A 749 -2.32 -25.41 0.68
N ASN A 750 -2.56 -26.06 1.82
CA ASN A 750 -1.92 -25.69 3.07
C ASN A 750 -0.41 -25.98 3.05
N ALA A 751 -0.01 -27.16 2.55
CA ALA A 751 1.39 -27.56 2.49
C ALA A 751 2.22 -26.71 1.51
N THR A 752 1.62 -26.32 0.39
CA THR A 752 2.27 -25.46 -0.61
C THR A 752 2.25 -23.98 -0.20
N GLY A 753 1.11 -23.49 0.30
CA GLY A 753 0.96 -22.14 0.82
C GLY A 753 1.90 -21.86 1.99
N ALA A 754 2.13 -22.83 2.87
CA ALA A 754 3.02 -22.69 4.02
C ALA A 754 4.50 -22.48 3.60
N LYS A 755 4.86 -22.77 2.35
CA LYS A 755 6.18 -22.51 1.78
C LYS A 755 6.30 -21.14 1.11
N VAL A 756 5.24 -20.34 1.05
CA VAL A 756 5.29 -18.98 0.51
C VAL A 756 5.93 -18.05 1.55
N THR A 757 6.98 -17.34 1.16
CA THR A 757 7.55 -16.24 1.97
C THR A 757 6.84 -14.94 1.59
N GLY A 758 5.69 -14.66 2.20
CA GLY A 758 4.85 -13.49 1.83
C GLY A 758 5.40 -12.13 2.29
N GLY A 759 6.24 -12.12 3.32
CA GLY A 759 6.81 -10.90 3.89
C GLY A 759 7.35 -11.13 5.30
N ALA A 760 8.67 -11.14 5.46
CA ALA A 760 9.34 -11.31 6.74
C ALA A 760 10.62 -10.46 6.81
N ILE A 761 11.12 -10.25 8.03
CA ILE A 761 12.27 -9.41 8.34
C ILE A 761 13.46 -10.30 8.66
N PHE A 762 14.61 -9.99 8.06
CA PHE A 762 15.81 -10.81 8.17
C PHE A 762 17.03 -10.03 8.65
N ASN A 763 17.86 -10.68 9.46
CA ASN A 763 19.16 -10.21 9.93
C ASN A 763 20.22 -10.40 8.85
N ALA A 764 20.89 -9.31 8.47
CA ALA A 764 21.97 -9.30 7.50
C ALA A 764 23.19 -8.52 8.03
N LYS A 765 24.36 -8.81 7.47
CA LYS A 765 25.65 -8.18 7.79
C LYS A 765 26.16 -7.42 6.57
N LEU A 766 26.26 -6.11 6.73
CA LEU A 766 26.71 -5.14 5.73
C LEU A 766 28.22 -4.89 5.89
N ASP A 767 28.95 -4.95 4.78
CA ASP A 767 30.29 -4.36 4.72
C ASP A 767 30.19 -2.84 4.54
N ILE A 768 30.30 -2.11 5.66
CA ILE A 768 30.26 -0.63 5.68
C ILE A 768 31.50 0.02 5.01
N THR A 769 32.51 -0.77 4.63
CA THR A 769 33.67 -0.28 3.87
C THR A 769 33.48 -0.39 2.35
N HIS A 770 32.53 -1.22 1.90
CA HIS A 770 32.13 -1.31 0.50
C HIS A 770 31.32 -0.06 0.09
N PRO A 771 31.41 0.47 -1.15
CA PRO A 771 30.64 1.64 -1.57
C PRO A 771 29.11 1.54 -1.38
N ILE A 772 28.58 0.32 -1.46
CA ILE A 772 27.16 0.04 -1.16
C ILE A 772 26.82 0.28 0.33
N GLY A 773 27.76 0.09 1.24
CA GLY A 773 27.58 0.31 2.69
C GLY A 773 27.90 1.73 3.17
N TYR A 774 28.28 2.65 2.28
CA TYR A 774 28.60 4.03 2.67
C TYR A 774 27.44 4.75 3.36
N GLY A 775 27.78 5.52 4.40
CA GLY A 775 26.80 6.23 5.23
C GLY A 775 26.03 5.36 6.24
N TYR A 776 26.39 4.08 6.38
CA TYR A 776 25.99 3.25 7.51
C TYR A 776 27.12 3.19 8.53
N THR A 777 26.77 3.25 9.81
CA THR A 777 27.72 3.20 10.94
C THR A 777 27.68 1.87 11.69
N ASP A 778 26.69 1.04 11.40
CA ASP A 778 26.54 -0.32 11.92
C ASP A 778 26.56 -1.31 10.76
N ALA A 779 27.22 -2.44 10.97
CA ALA A 779 27.23 -3.55 10.04
C ALA A 779 25.97 -4.43 10.19
N ASP A 780 25.31 -4.40 11.34
CA ASP A 780 24.02 -5.07 11.52
C ASP A 780 22.90 -4.28 10.88
N ILE A 781 22.10 -4.95 10.03
CA ILE A 781 20.95 -4.34 9.38
C ILE A 781 19.84 -5.37 9.17
N HIS A 782 18.61 -4.87 9.11
CA HIS A 782 17.44 -5.66 8.76
C HIS A 782 16.99 -5.43 7.32
N THR A 783 16.61 -6.50 6.63
CA THR A 783 16.07 -6.47 5.27
C THR A 783 14.68 -7.11 5.21
N PHE A 784 13.91 -6.74 4.19
CA PHE A 784 12.56 -7.26 3.99
C PHE A 784 12.49 -8.13 2.75
N ARG A 785 11.94 -9.33 2.92
CA ARG A 785 11.82 -10.31 1.83
C ARG A 785 10.39 -10.81 1.68
N ASN A 786 9.95 -10.89 0.43
CA ASN A 786 8.61 -11.30 0.01
C ASN A 786 8.61 -12.29 -1.17
N ASP A 787 9.68 -13.06 -1.35
CA ASP A 787 9.78 -14.10 -2.38
C ASP A 787 10.70 -15.26 -1.95
N ASN A 788 10.72 -16.33 -2.76
CA ASN A 788 11.53 -17.54 -2.56
C ASN A 788 12.75 -17.62 -3.52
N GLN A 789 13.42 -16.52 -3.83
CA GLN A 789 14.61 -16.50 -4.70
C GLN A 789 15.94 -16.46 -3.92
N PHE A 790 16.47 -17.61 -3.56
CA PHE A 790 17.68 -17.71 -2.75
C PHE A 790 18.95 -17.47 -3.57
N MET A 791 19.45 -16.22 -3.57
CA MET A 791 20.69 -15.84 -4.27
C MET A 791 21.91 -16.32 -3.49
N GLU A 792 22.82 -17.01 -4.18
CA GLU A 792 24.07 -17.47 -3.58
C GLU A 792 25.11 -16.33 -3.55
N PRO A 793 25.97 -16.28 -2.51
CA PRO A 793 27.09 -15.36 -2.49
C PRO A 793 28.04 -15.66 -3.66
N SER A 794 28.74 -14.62 -4.11
CA SER A 794 29.87 -14.76 -5.02
C SER A 794 31.02 -15.50 -4.33
N GLU A 795 31.76 -16.30 -5.10
CA GLU A 795 33.03 -16.90 -4.66
C GLU A 795 34.07 -15.83 -4.31
N ASN A 796 34.00 -14.67 -4.98
CA ASN A 796 34.80 -13.51 -4.64
C ASN A 796 34.17 -12.81 -3.42
N PRO A 797 34.81 -12.84 -2.23
CA PRO A 797 34.21 -12.30 -1.01
C PRO A 797 33.95 -10.78 -1.10
N TYR A 798 34.70 -10.06 -1.92
CA TYR A 798 34.53 -8.61 -2.12
C TYR A 798 33.34 -8.26 -3.02
N ALA A 799 32.70 -9.25 -3.66
CA ALA A 799 31.46 -9.09 -4.44
C ALA A 799 30.19 -9.26 -3.60
N ASN A 800 30.30 -9.41 -2.27
CA ASN A 800 29.17 -9.68 -1.37
C ASN A 800 28.98 -8.54 -0.34
N PRO A 801 28.50 -7.34 -0.72
CA PRO A 801 28.40 -6.22 0.21
C PRO A 801 27.43 -6.45 1.36
N LEU A 802 26.42 -7.30 1.17
CA LEU A 802 25.41 -7.61 2.17
C LEU A 802 25.05 -9.10 2.08
N VAL A 803 25.23 -9.81 3.19
CA VAL A 803 24.92 -11.23 3.32
C VAL A 803 23.99 -11.46 4.49
N TYR A 804 23.11 -12.46 4.38
CA TYR A 804 22.34 -12.90 5.53
C TYR A 804 23.24 -13.52 6.59
N THR A 805 22.81 -13.46 7.84
CA THR A 805 23.49 -14.15 8.95
C THR A 805 23.20 -15.67 8.95
N ASP A 806 23.91 -16.41 9.80
CA ASP A 806 23.62 -17.83 10.10
C ASP A 806 22.23 -18.05 10.74
N ASN A 807 21.70 -17.02 11.43
CA ASN A 807 20.37 -17.01 12.02
C ASN A 807 19.54 -15.85 11.44
N PRO A 808 19.09 -15.99 10.18
CA PRO A 808 18.63 -14.84 9.42
C PRO A 808 17.24 -14.37 9.85
N LEU A 809 16.38 -15.17 10.49
CA LEU A 809 15.04 -14.71 10.83
C LEU A 809 15.07 -13.71 12.01
N ALA A 810 14.63 -12.47 11.76
CA ALA A 810 14.48 -11.44 12.79
C ALA A 810 13.04 -11.37 13.31
N SER A 811 12.06 -11.32 12.40
CA SER A 811 10.63 -11.24 12.70
C SER A 811 9.83 -11.76 11.50
N GLY A 812 8.71 -12.41 11.73
CA GLY A 812 7.86 -12.99 10.70
C GLY A 812 7.94 -14.51 10.62
N TYR A 813 7.21 -15.05 9.66
CA TYR A 813 7.15 -16.46 9.34
C TYR A 813 8.00 -16.78 8.11
N ILE A 814 8.73 -17.89 8.19
CA ILE A 814 9.39 -18.52 7.05
C ILE A 814 9.36 -20.03 7.24
N HIS A 815 9.05 -20.75 6.16
CA HIS A 815 9.06 -22.20 6.21
C HIS A 815 10.48 -22.74 6.50
N PRO A 816 10.66 -23.78 7.33
CA PRO A 816 11.97 -24.32 7.67
C PRO A 816 12.83 -24.69 6.46
N SER A 817 12.24 -25.22 5.37
CA SER A 817 13.00 -25.51 4.14
C SER A 817 13.58 -24.25 3.49
N ASN A 818 12.84 -23.15 3.53
CA ASN A 818 13.25 -21.88 2.93
C ASN A 818 14.28 -21.16 3.79
N LEU A 819 14.19 -21.31 5.11
CA LEU A 819 15.16 -20.75 6.05
C LEU A 819 16.59 -21.25 5.75
N GLU A 820 16.75 -22.53 5.41
CA GLU A 820 18.04 -23.09 4.96
C GLU A 820 18.52 -22.51 3.63
N GLY A 821 17.62 -21.97 2.81
CA GLY A 821 17.96 -21.24 1.59
C GLY A 821 18.61 -19.87 1.84
N LEU A 822 18.28 -19.23 2.97
CA LEU A 822 18.74 -17.86 3.29
C LEU A 822 20.06 -17.82 4.06
N LYS A 823 20.38 -18.82 4.87
CA LYS A 823 21.59 -18.82 5.72
C LYS A 823 22.85 -18.52 4.90
N ASN A 824 23.57 -17.47 5.26
CA ASN A 824 24.77 -16.97 4.57
C ASN A 824 24.57 -16.68 3.07
N GLY A 825 23.33 -16.53 2.61
CA GLY A 825 22.99 -16.17 1.25
C GLY A 825 23.36 -14.71 0.94
N GLY A 826 23.53 -14.41 -0.34
CA GLY A 826 23.75 -13.04 -0.80
C GLY A 826 22.45 -12.25 -0.78
N VAL A 827 22.42 -11.12 -0.07
CA VAL A 827 21.32 -10.14 -0.19
C VAL A 827 21.64 -9.17 -1.32
N ILE A 828 22.89 -8.71 -1.38
CA ILE A 828 23.43 -7.88 -2.45
C ILE A 828 24.65 -8.59 -3.02
N ARG A 829 24.69 -8.73 -4.34
CA ARG A 829 25.83 -9.28 -5.06
C ARG A 829 26.25 -8.34 -6.19
N ILE A 830 27.56 -8.17 -6.35
CA ILE A 830 28.15 -7.39 -7.43
C ILE A 830 28.66 -8.33 -8.51
N SER A 831 28.35 -8.02 -9.76
CA SER A 831 29.01 -8.59 -10.93
C SER A 831 29.60 -7.48 -11.79
N SER A 832 30.75 -7.73 -12.40
CA SER A 832 31.42 -6.80 -13.30
C SER A 832 31.44 -7.34 -14.73
N LEU A 833 31.22 -6.45 -15.69
CA LEU A 833 31.37 -6.77 -17.11
C LEU A 833 32.04 -5.60 -17.83
N GLY A 834 33.19 -5.86 -18.47
CA GLY A 834 33.98 -4.82 -19.12
C GLY A 834 34.31 -3.66 -18.16
N GLY A 835 33.84 -2.46 -18.49
CA GLY A 835 33.98 -1.27 -17.67
C GLY A 835 32.87 -1.04 -16.62
N GLY A 836 31.75 -1.74 -16.73
CA GLY A 836 30.54 -1.50 -15.94
C GLY A 836 30.31 -2.50 -14.81
N ARG A 837 29.24 -2.24 -14.06
CA ARG A 837 28.88 -2.95 -12.82
C ARG A 837 27.41 -3.31 -12.85
N ILE A 838 27.11 -4.45 -12.25
CA ILE A 838 25.76 -4.98 -12.09
C ILE A 838 25.56 -5.24 -10.61
N VAL A 839 24.59 -4.55 -10.00
CA VAL A 839 24.20 -4.71 -8.60
C VAL A 839 22.91 -5.52 -8.56
N GLY A 840 22.99 -6.77 -8.11
CA GLY A 840 21.85 -7.65 -7.92
C GLY A 840 21.35 -7.62 -6.48
N PHE A 841 20.05 -7.38 -6.31
CA PHE A 841 19.35 -7.44 -5.03
C PHE A 841 18.45 -8.69 -4.95
N ALA A 842 18.56 -9.43 -3.85
CA ALA A 842 17.61 -10.50 -3.53
C ALA A 842 16.32 -9.93 -2.90
N ASP A 843 16.46 -8.90 -2.05
CA ASP A 843 15.37 -8.32 -1.27
C ASP A 843 14.88 -6.99 -1.86
N ASN A 844 13.66 -6.58 -1.50
CA ASN A 844 13.12 -5.29 -1.91
C ASN A 844 13.63 -4.18 -0.97
N MET A 845 14.54 -3.33 -1.47
CA MET A 845 15.13 -2.23 -0.70
C MET A 845 14.19 -1.03 -0.51
N ASN A 846 13.07 -0.98 -1.23
CA ASN A 846 12.18 0.18 -1.33
C ASN A 846 10.74 -0.16 -0.91
N PHE A 847 10.56 -1.30 -0.25
CA PHE A 847 9.26 -1.90 0.02
C PHE A 847 8.23 -0.93 0.61
N ARG A 848 7.14 -0.74 -0.14
CA ARG A 848 5.92 0.01 0.22
C ARG A 848 6.17 1.37 0.88
N ALA A 849 7.26 2.05 0.51
CA ALA A 849 7.66 3.36 1.02
C ALA A 849 7.94 3.44 2.54
N PHE A 850 7.68 2.41 3.34
CA PHE A 850 7.95 2.45 4.79
C PHE A 850 9.28 1.78 5.18
N TRP A 851 9.95 1.12 4.24
CA TRP A 851 11.26 0.52 4.50
C TRP A 851 12.41 1.50 4.31
N PHE A 852 12.53 2.48 5.22
CA PHE A 852 13.56 3.53 5.15
C PHE A 852 14.99 3.01 5.32
N GLY A 853 15.16 1.94 6.11
CA GLY A 853 16.44 1.44 6.57
C GLY A 853 17.37 0.95 5.47
N THR A 854 16.82 0.48 4.34
CA THR A 854 17.61 -0.06 3.21
C THR A 854 17.57 0.81 1.94
N ASN A 855 16.77 1.89 1.90
CA ASN A 855 16.72 2.78 0.73
C ASN A 855 18.11 3.32 0.36
N LYS A 856 18.95 3.60 1.36
CA LYS A 856 20.31 4.10 1.11
C LYS A 856 21.18 3.08 0.39
N LEU A 857 21.02 1.77 0.63
CA LEU A 857 21.74 0.74 -0.14
C LEU A 857 21.41 0.84 -1.64
N TYR A 858 20.13 1.08 -1.97
CA TYR A 858 19.68 1.28 -3.35
C TYR A 858 20.23 2.58 -3.95
N LEU A 859 20.21 3.68 -3.18
CA LEU A 859 20.77 4.97 -3.60
C LEU A 859 22.30 4.90 -3.75
N ASN A 860 22.99 4.13 -2.91
CA ASN A 860 24.42 3.88 -3.03
C ASN A 860 24.75 3.11 -4.32
N ALA A 861 23.89 2.19 -4.76
CA ALA A 861 24.04 1.54 -6.05
C ALA A 861 23.96 2.54 -7.21
N ILE A 862 23.06 3.54 -7.11
CA ILE A 862 22.88 4.59 -8.13
C ILE A 862 24.07 5.56 -8.16
N PHE A 863 24.47 6.11 -7.01
CA PHE A 863 25.50 7.14 -6.95
C PHE A 863 26.92 6.57 -6.99
N PHE A 864 27.16 5.47 -6.27
CA PHE A 864 28.50 4.91 -6.07
C PHE A 864 28.75 3.63 -6.86
N GLY A 865 27.76 3.07 -7.57
CA GLY A 865 27.97 1.91 -8.44
C GLY A 865 29.11 2.11 -9.44
N GLN A 866 29.27 3.34 -9.94
CA GLN A 866 30.36 3.77 -10.82
C GLN A 866 31.77 3.74 -10.18
N THR A 867 31.86 3.72 -8.85
CA THR A 867 33.12 3.74 -8.09
C THR A 867 33.53 2.36 -7.58
N ILE A 868 32.63 1.37 -7.67
CA ILE A 868 32.94 0.00 -7.26
C ILE A 868 34.09 -0.52 -8.12
N GLN A 869 35.14 -1.01 -7.47
CA GLN A 869 36.33 -1.50 -8.14
C GLN A 869 35.98 -2.71 -9.00
N ARG A 870 36.26 -2.64 -10.30
CA ARG A 870 35.83 -3.68 -11.26
C ARG A 870 36.35 -5.07 -10.90
N GLY A 871 37.53 -5.16 -10.27
CA GLY A 871 38.12 -6.43 -9.84
C GLY A 871 37.36 -7.13 -8.70
N THR A 872 36.51 -6.43 -7.95
CA THR A 872 35.75 -7.05 -6.86
C THR A 872 34.54 -7.84 -7.36
N GLY A 873 34.00 -7.50 -8.54
CA GLY A 873 32.85 -8.17 -9.16
C GLY A 873 33.20 -9.21 -10.24
N ARG A 874 34.48 -9.53 -10.42
CA ARG A 874 34.94 -10.56 -11.37
C ARG A 874 34.97 -11.94 -10.75
#